data_AF-A0A9P3H8V6-F1
#
_entry.id   AF-A0A9P3H8V6-F1
#
_cell.length_a   1.000
_cell.length_b   1.000
_cell.length_c   1.000
_cell.angle_alpha   90.00
_cell.angle_beta   90.00
_cell.angle_gamma   90.00
#
_symmetry.space_group_name_H-M   'P 1'
#
loop_
_entity.id
_entity.type
_entity.pdbx_description
1 polymer ?
#
loop_
_entity_poly.entity_id
_entity_poly.type
_entity_poly.pdbx_seq_one_letter_code
_entity_poly.pdbx_strand_id
1 'polypeptide(L)'
;MVSAVPLPVQQFSMKVIGLISGGKDSFYNLMQCVANGHTVIALGNLHPAPVDNKDELDSYMYQTVGHDVIHLYKDCMELPLYRQEIRGSPVEQGSDYVKTDQDETEDLFTLLQTAKTAHPDLEAVSVGAILSNYQRIRVENVCARLGLVALAYLWQRDQEELLQEMATAGVNAVLVKIAAMGLKKQHLGQSIGDMFPYLQRMNQEFDLHICGEGGEYETITLDCPLFKKKIVVDESEVVLHSDDAFAPVMYLRFKKLHVEDKSDDEVDPDWMSDMNLNPTWEADSTTKAIEAIVLSKQTEQLDDSDDISTFDKKSSGSNDEDYNTLMDYDSGFSSHKGDILCAIGGTTAFEADSVDHECHMSIAEETVACLLNVQARLAKTGLSWTEVVFMQVFVSNMADFGVVNGAYRNFFGINPPPRACVGASLPKPLRIQVNCTAIRKEATMPKRQTLHVQGMSYWAPANIGPYSQATEQAYHGFIAGQIGMEPSTLNVPVPVSLAKETSLSLRNLAQIAAVRKGDLCHRTALCIAYVNNPSHFGPVQAAWERISNKDTPPPFLAISMPSLPKGAQVEWQVVMHHGKVYADKAVEDTGYDTDDDDMYQLEKRVLQPAVLSLSHEPPPSCEDAGALTWKAETSSWFLSPILMALSVVRIPEEPSLVSQLSTLSISIKEKDTSVIKTVKDMMAMMIQGLDRILASHVRVAAGPGVENGWEDVVAMTLYYVKSLSGHHELLGSTFETLLSAFAKDSKGHGNVAVTLVPVQAIAGGGLLALSLHAVGKTPTLPGLLQ
;
A
#
# COMPACT_ATOMS: atom_id res chain seq x y z
N MET A 1 11.53 28.74 -36.36
CA MET A 1 10.78 27.51 -36.05
C MET A 1 10.14 27.71 -34.70
N VAL A 2 8.81 27.68 -34.68
CA VAL A 2 7.97 28.09 -33.54
C VAL A 2 8.14 27.09 -32.41
N SER A 3 8.48 27.61 -31.22
CA SER A 3 8.50 26.89 -29.95
C SER A 3 7.16 26.19 -29.74
N ALA A 4 7.17 24.86 -29.65
CA ALA A 4 6.01 24.09 -29.23
C ALA A 4 5.78 24.37 -27.75
N VAL A 5 4.83 25.26 -27.46
CA VAL A 5 4.24 25.40 -26.13
C VAL A 5 3.66 24.03 -25.74
N PRO A 6 4.01 23.45 -24.60
CA PRO A 6 3.39 22.21 -24.15
C PRO A 6 1.89 22.46 -24.00
N LEU A 7 1.06 21.63 -24.65
CA LEU A 7 -0.38 21.64 -24.40
C LEU A 7 -0.61 21.32 -22.92
N PRO A 8 -1.43 22.10 -22.19
CA PRO A 8 -1.72 21.80 -20.79
C PRO A 8 -2.35 20.42 -20.70
N VAL A 9 -1.87 19.61 -19.75
CA VAL A 9 -2.50 18.35 -19.34
C VAL A 9 -3.96 18.67 -19.08
N GLN A 10 -4.87 18.02 -19.83
CA GLN A 10 -6.29 18.29 -19.77
C GLN A 10 -6.81 17.87 -18.39
N GLN A 11 -6.81 18.80 -17.43
CA GLN A 11 -7.32 18.61 -16.09
C GLN A 11 -8.83 18.36 -16.20
N PHE A 12 -9.29 17.19 -15.78
CA PHE A 12 -10.71 16.83 -15.84
C PHE A 12 -11.49 17.75 -14.89
N SER A 13 -12.23 18.70 -15.48
CA SER A 13 -13.13 19.59 -14.74
C SER A 13 -14.46 18.88 -14.53
N MET A 14 -14.77 18.51 -13.28
CA MET A 14 -16.04 17.88 -12.92
C MET A 14 -17.09 18.93 -12.53
N LYS A 15 -18.37 18.60 -12.74
CA LYS A 15 -19.49 19.34 -12.13
C LYS A 15 -19.78 18.81 -10.73
N VAL A 16 -19.78 19.70 -9.75
CA VAL A 16 -19.76 19.37 -8.31
C VAL A 16 -20.99 19.93 -7.60
N ILE A 17 -21.59 19.13 -6.73
CA ILE A 17 -22.50 19.62 -5.68
C ILE A 17 -21.76 19.75 -4.35
N GLY A 18 -21.90 20.89 -3.69
CA GLY A 18 -21.34 21.11 -2.36
C GLY A 18 -22.25 20.63 -1.25
N LEU A 19 -21.84 19.62 -0.46
CA LEU A 19 -22.51 19.35 0.80
C LEU A 19 -22.12 20.42 1.81
N ILE A 20 -23.09 21.23 2.23
CA ILE A 20 -22.87 22.35 3.13
C ILE A 20 -23.55 22.12 4.48
N SER A 21 -22.78 22.29 5.55
CA SER A 21 -23.27 22.43 6.93
C SER A 21 -23.41 23.89 7.36
N GLY A 22 -22.86 24.81 6.56
CA GLY A 22 -22.69 26.23 6.90
C GLY A 22 -21.33 26.54 7.53
N GLY A 23 -20.59 25.54 8.00
CA GLY A 23 -19.29 25.74 8.66
C GLY A 23 -18.09 25.92 7.72
N LYS A 24 -16.96 26.27 8.33
CA LYS A 24 -15.67 26.54 7.66
C LYS A 24 -15.22 25.43 6.72
N ASP A 25 -15.36 24.16 7.14
CA ASP A 25 -14.80 23.01 6.43
C ASP A 25 -15.53 22.76 5.11
N SER A 26 -16.85 22.97 5.11
CA SER A 26 -17.70 22.83 3.92
C SER A 26 -17.26 23.78 2.80
N PHE A 27 -17.08 25.06 3.13
CA PHE A 27 -16.75 26.08 2.13
C PHE A 27 -15.28 26.06 1.74
N TYR A 28 -14.38 25.75 2.67
CA TYR A 28 -12.97 25.60 2.33
C TYR A 28 -12.74 24.40 1.40
N ASN A 29 -13.42 23.26 1.61
CA ASN A 29 -13.33 22.14 0.67
C ASN A 29 -13.94 22.47 -0.70
N LEU A 30 -14.97 23.32 -0.77
CA LEU A 30 -15.49 23.84 -2.04
C LEU A 30 -14.47 24.75 -2.75
N MET A 31 -13.75 25.60 -2.01
CA MET A 31 -12.66 26.39 -2.55
C MET A 31 -11.56 25.49 -3.14
N GLN A 32 -11.20 24.42 -2.42
CA GLN A 32 -10.28 23.41 -2.93
C GLN A 32 -10.80 22.75 -4.23
N CYS A 33 -12.09 22.40 -4.31
CA CYS A 33 -12.66 21.87 -5.54
C CYS A 33 -12.51 22.83 -6.73
N VAL A 34 -12.79 24.12 -6.53
CA VAL A 34 -12.65 25.15 -7.58
C VAL A 34 -11.20 25.35 -7.97
N ALA A 35 -10.28 25.39 -7.01
CA ALA A 35 -8.85 25.56 -7.26
C ALA A 35 -8.23 24.33 -7.98
N ASN A 36 -8.79 23.13 -7.79
CA ASN A 36 -8.47 21.95 -8.61
C ASN A 36 -9.14 21.94 -10.00
N GLY A 37 -9.78 23.06 -10.40
CA GLY A 37 -10.37 23.25 -11.72
C GLY A 37 -11.79 22.71 -11.88
N HIS A 38 -12.47 22.31 -10.81
CA HIS A 38 -13.86 21.83 -10.88
C HIS A 38 -14.87 22.98 -10.83
N THR A 39 -16.08 22.74 -11.33
CA THR A 39 -17.17 23.74 -11.30
C THR A 39 -18.24 23.35 -10.30
N VAL A 40 -18.51 24.21 -9.32
CA VAL A 40 -19.64 24.03 -8.39
C VAL A 40 -20.93 24.47 -9.09
N ILE A 41 -21.93 23.59 -9.13
CA ILE A 41 -23.20 23.84 -9.83
C ILE A 41 -24.42 23.86 -8.92
N ALA A 42 -24.30 23.34 -7.69
CA ALA A 42 -25.38 23.26 -6.74
C ALA A 42 -24.85 23.13 -5.30
N LEU A 43 -25.72 23.41 -4.34
CA LEU A 43 -25.50 23.19 -2.91
C LEU A 43 -26.50 22.15 -2.41
N GLY A 44 -26.07 21.29 -1.49
CA GLY A 44 -26.88 20.27 -0.85
C GLY A 44 -26.78 20.38 0.67
N ASN A 45 -27.90 20.28 1.37
CA ASN A 45 -27.94 20.31 2.82
C ASN A 45 -28.99 19.33 3.36
N LEU A 46 -28.63 18.62 4.43
CA LEU A 46 -29.57 17.86 5.25
C LEU A 46 -29.94 18.69 6.48
N HIS A 47 -31.22 18.65 6.87
CA HIS A 47 -31.72 19.48 7.96
C HIS A 47 -32.68 18.74 8.90
N PRO A 48 -32.81 19.18 10.16
CA PRO A 48 -33.78 18.65 11.12
C PRO A 48 -35.22 18.67 10.61
N ALA A 49 -36.04 17.73 11.08
CA ALA A 49 -37.49 17.80 10.95
C ALA A 49 -38.07 18.98 11.77
N PRO A 50 -39.09 19.71 11.28
CA PRO A 50 -39.63 20.90 11.97
C PRO A 50 -40.34 20.64 13.31
N VAL A 51 -40.51 19.38 13.72
CA VAL A 51 -41.47 18.98 14.77
C VAL A 51 -40.88 19.04 16.18
N ASP A 52 -39.56 19.04 16.32
CA ASP A 52 -38.91 19.24 17.61
C ASP A 52 -38.43 20.70 17.69
N ASN A 53 -39.00 21.51 18.57
CA ASN A 53 -38.47 22.82 19.00
C ASN A 53 -37.09 22.68 19.70
N LYS A 54 -36.25 21.74 19.27
CA LYS A 54 -34.89 21.51 19.70
C LYS A 54 -34.00 21.98 18.57
N ASP A 55 -33.23 23.04 18.84
CA ASP A 55 -32.18 23.52 17.94
C ASP A 55 -31.00 22.53 17.80
N GLU A 56 -31.06 21.38 18.49
CA GLU A 56 -30.01 20.37 18.56
C GLU A 56 -30.62 18.96 18.42
N LEU A 57 -30.17 18.25 17.39
CA LEU A 57 -30.41 16.82 17.19
C LEU A 57 -29.09 16.06 17.37
N ASP A 58 -29.15 14.84 17.91
CA ASP A 58 -28.02 13.92 18.02
C ASP A 58 -27.72 13.26 16.66
N SER A 59 -27.22 14.03 15.67
CA SER A 59 -26.70 13.49 14.39
C SER A 59 -25.18 13.40 14.43
N TYR A 60 -24.64 12.25 14.00
CA TYR A 60 -23.19 12.07 13.85
C TYR A 60 -22.68 12.59 12.50
N MET A 61 -23.57 12.79 11.54
CA MET A 61 -23.22 13.28 10.21
C MET A 61 -23.25 14.81 10.10
N TYR A 62 -24.23 15.49 10.71
CA TYR A 62 -24.59 16.86 10.32
C TYR A 62 -24.66 17.86 11.47
N GLN A 63 -24.19 19.07 11.19
CA GLN A 63 -24.36 20.23 12.04
C GLN A 63 -25.84 20.63 12.14
N THR A 64 -26.33 20.85 13.36
CA THR A 64 -27.74 21.19 13.62
C THR A 64 -27.91 22.64 14.08
N VAL A 65 -26.88 23.20 14.73
CA VAL A 65 -26.84 24.60 15.16
C VAL A 65 -26.55 25.52 13.97
N GLY A 66 -27.30 26.61 13.88
CA GLY A 66 -27.13 27.62 12.82
C GLY A 66 -27.84 27.28 11.50
N HIS A 67 -28.74 26.28 11.48
CA HIS A 67 -29.48 25.89 10.28
C HIS A 67 -30.31 27.04 9.64
N ASP A 68 -30.63 28.07 10.43
CA ASP A 68 -31.29 29.30 9.98
C ASP A 68 -30.52 30.03 8.89
N VAL A 69 -29.18 29.97 8.87
CA VAL A 69 -28.37 30.70 7.90
C VAL A 69 -28.31 30.01 6.52
N ILE A 70 -28.57 28.70 6.48
CA ILE A 70 -28.28 27.85 5.32
C ILE A 70 -29.01 28.31 4.05
N HIS A 71 -30.25 28.79 4.20
CA HIS A 71 -31.06 29.22 3.07
C HIS A 71 -30.52 30.48 2.36
N LEU A 72 -29.65 31.26 3.03
CA LEU A 72 -29.02 32.46 2.46
C LEU A 72 -27.86 32.11 1.52
N TYR A 73 -27.22 30.95 1.69
CA TYR A 73 -26.06 30.58 0.87
C TYR A 73 -26.37 30.43 -0.62
N LYS A 74 -27.63 30.11 -0.97
CA LYS A 74 -28.09 30.09 -2.37
C LYS A 74 -27.96 31.49 -3.01
N ASP A 75 -28.21 32.54 -2.24
CA ASP A 75 -28.17 33.92 -2.68
C ASP A 75 -26.73 34.47 -2.61
N CYS A 76 -25.95 34.03 -1.62
CA CYS A 76 -24.52 34.35 -1.51
C CYS A 76 -23.70 33.77 -2.66
N MET A 77 -23.98 32.54 -3.09
CA MET A 77 -23.23 31.87 -4.16
C MET A 77 -23.92 31.95 -5.53
N GLU A 78 -25.17 32.41 -5.58
CA GLU A 78 -26.02 32.38 -6.79
C GLU A 78 -26.17 30.97 -7.39
N LEU A 79 -26.32 29.97 -6.51
CA LEU A 79 -26.44 28.55 -6.86
C LEU A 79 -27.73 27.93 -6.33
N PRO A 80 -28.32 26.94 -7.02
CA PRO A 80 -29.48 26.22 -6.50
C PRO A 80 -29.11 25.46 -5.22
N LEU A 81 -29.99 25.52 -4.22
CA LEU A 81 -29.87 24.81 -2.94
C LEU A 81 -30.92 23.71 -2.85
N TYR A 82 -30.46 22.47 -2.77
CA TYR A 82 -31.26 21.29 -2.50
C TYR A 82 -31.23 21.00 -1.00
N ARG A 83 -32.41 20.82 -0.41
CA ARG A 83 -32.55 20.50 1.01
C ARG A 83 -33.37 19.24 1.18
N GLN A 84 -32.92 18.38 2.10
CA GLN A 84 -33.62 17.15 2.45
C GLN A 84 -33.74 17.09 3.98
N GLU A 85 -34.93 16.72 4.44
CA GLU A 85 -35.21 16.49 5.85
C GLU A 85 -34.55 15.18 6.29
N ILE A 86 -33.88 15.19 7.45
CA ILE A 86 -33.36 14.01 8.12
C ILE A 86 -34.53 13.30 8.78
N ARG A 87 -34.83 12.08 8.32
CA ARG A 87 -35.88 11.20 8.85
C ARG A 87 -35.30 9.95 9.47
N GLY A 88 -34.14 9.53 8.99
CA GLY A 88 -33.38 8.43 9.57
C GLY A 88 -32.65 8.81 10.85
N SER A 89 -32.09 7.80 11.50
CA SER A 89 -31.21 7.93 12.67
C SER A 89 -29.86 7.26 12.36
N PRO A 90 -28.78 7.49 13.13
CA PRO A 90 -27.51 6.78 12.92
C PRO A 90 -27.62 5.31 13.36
N VAL A 91 -28.17 4.45 12.49
CA VAL A 91 -28.46 3.04 12.79
C VAL A 91 -27.20 2.20 12.60
N GLU A 92 -26.57 2.27 11.43
CA GLU A 92 -25.31 1.58 11.17
C GLU A 92 -24.15 2.50 11.53
N GLN A 93 -23.49 2.21 12.66
CA GLN A 93 -22.38 3.01 13.19
C GLN A 93 -21.00 2.37 12.98
N GLY A 94 -20.96 1.24 12.29
CA GLY A 94 -19.72 0.54 11.97
C GLY A 94 -18.77 1.34 11.07
N SER A 95 -17.57 0.79 10.94
CA SER A 95 -16.54 1.25 10.01
C SER A 95 -16.88 0.98 8.55
N ASP A 96 -17.91 0.19 8.28
CA ASP A 96 -18.40 -0.12 6.95
C ASP A 96 -19.88 0.25 6.90
N TYR A 97 -20.36 0.72 5.74
CA TYR A 97 -21.76 1.01 5.56
C TYR A 97 -22.38 0.10 4.50
N VAL A 98 -23.40 -0.65 4.90
CA VAL A 98 -24.33 -1.33 4.01
C VAL A 98 -25.63 -0.52 4.03
N LYS A 99 -26.33 -0.46 2.90
CA LYS A 99 -27.66 0.15 2.84
C LYS A 99 -28.52 -0.38 3.98
N THR A 100 -28.92 0.52 4.88
CA THR A 100 -29.68 0.20 6.08
C THR A 100 -30.96 1.02 6.09
N ASP A 101 -32.10 0.34 6.26
CA ASP A 101 -33.39 1.02 6.28
C ASP A 101 -33.48 1.93 7.52
N GLN A 102 -34.06 3.12 7.34
CA GLN A 102 -34.19 4.17 8.38
C GLN A 102 -32.86 4.78 8.88
N ASP A 103 -31.77 4.57 8.14
CA ASP A 103 -30.50 5.23 8.43
C ASP A 103 -30.44 6.65 7.82
N GLU A 104 -29.85 7.61 8.52
CA GLU A 104 -29.66 8.99 8.05
C GLU A 104 -28.88 9.08 6.72
N THR A 105 -28.05 8.07 6.42
CA THR A 105 -27.33 7.96 5.15
C THR A 105 -28.26 7.81 3.94
N GLU A 106 -29.45 7.24 4.11
CA GLU A 106 -30.41 7.11 3.00
C GLU A 106 -31.14 8.43 2.69
N ASP A 107 -31.20 9.35 3.65
CA ASP A 107 -31.65 10.72 3.38
C ASP A 107 -30.63 11.46 2.52
N LEU A 108 -29.33 11.27 2.77
CA LEU A 108 -28.26 11.76 1.89
C LEU A 108 -28.36 11.19 0.48
N PHE A 109 -28.64 9.89 0.35
CA PHE A 109 -28.90 9.27 -0.95
C PHE A 109 -30.05 9.96 -1.68
N THR A 110 -31.16 10.23 -0.98
CA THR A 110 -32.33 10.90 -1.54
C THR A 110 -32.03 12.33 -2.00
N LEU A 111 -31.28 13.09 -1.20
CA LEU A 111 -30.83 14.43 -1.54
C LEU A 111 -30.00 14.44 -2.83
N LEU A 112 -28.95 13.61 -2.88
CA LEU A 112 -28.04 13.56 -4.02
C LEU A 112 -28.69 12.97 -5.26
N GLN A 113 -29.59 12.00 -5.11
CA GLN A 113 -30.39 11.47 -6.21
C GLN A 113 -31.31 12.54 -6.82
N THR A 114 -31.91 13.38 -5.98
CA THR A 114 -32.75 14.50 -6.43
C THR A 114 -31.92 15.52 -7.21
N ALA A 115 -30.77 15.93 -6.67
CA ALA A 115 -29.86 16.84 -7.35
C ALA A 115 -29.35 16.27 -8.68
N LYS A 116 -28.95 14.99 -8.72
CA LYS A 116 -28.50 14.32 -9.95
C LYS A 116 -29.60 14.17 -11.00
N THR A 117 -30.86 14.04 -10.57
CA THR A 117 -32.00 14.02 -11.50
C THR A 117 -32.22 15.38 -12.14
N ALA A 118 -32.04 16.47 -11.36
CA ALA A 118 -32.14 17.84 -11.86
C ALA A 118 -30.91 18.29 -12.67
N HIS A 119 -29.73 17.74 -12.36
CA HIS A 119 -28.45 17.99 -13.01
C HIS A 119 -27.83 16.66 -13.48
N PRO A 120 -28.22 16.11 -14.64
CA PRO A 120 -27.70 14.83 -15.13
C PRO A 120 -26.20 14.82 -15.42
N ASP A 121 -25.60 16.00 -15.58
CA ASP A 121 -24.16 16.25 -15.73
C ASP A 121 -23.40 16.35 -14.40
N LEU A 122 -24.08 16.14 -13.25
CA LEU A 122 -23.43 16.08 -11.94
C LEU A 122 -22.52 14.83 -11.84
N GLU A 123 -21.24 15.07 -11.56
CA GLU A 123 -20.20 14.05 -11.56
C GLU A 123 -19.60 13.82 -10.17
N ALA A 124 -19.63 14.82 -9.29
CA ALA A 124 -18.94 14.75 -8.01
C ALA A 124 -19.64 15.49 -6.86
N VAL A 125 -19.24 15.15 -5.64
CA VAL A 125 -19.77 15.68 -4.37
C VAL A 125 -18.61 16.19 -3.53
N SER A 126 -18.64 17.47 -3.17
CA SER A 126 -17.67 18.07 -2.24
C SER A 126 -18.10 17.82 -0.80
N VAL A 127 -17.18 17.32 0.04
CA VAL A 127 -17.40 17.03 1.47
C VAL A 127 -16.26 17.56 2.33
N GLY A 128 -16.58 18.40 3.32
CA GLY A 128 -15.61 19.01 4.24
C GLY A 128 -15.20 18.13 5.43
N ALA A 129 -14.99 16.82 5.24
CA ALA A 129 -14.57 15.93 6.33
C ALA A 129 -13.04 15.96 6.50
N ILE A 130 -12.55 16.15 7.73
CA ILE A 130 -11.11 16.19 8.05
C ILE A 130 -10.64 14.86 8.67
N LEU A 131 -11.19 14.44 9.82
CA LEU A 131 -10.77 13.19 10.52
C LEU A 131 -11.90 12.17 10.75
N SER A 132 -13.17 12.54 10.57
CA SER A 132 -14.31 11.62 10.70
C SER A 132 -14.39 10.54 9.59
N ASN A 133 -13.95 9.31 9.91
CA ASN A 133 -14.11 8.15 9.02
C ASN A 133 -15.58 7.80 8.80
N TYR A 134 -16.41 8.06 9.82
CA TYR A 134 -17.85 7.81 9.77
C TYR A 134 -18.49 8.59 8.61
N GLN A 135 -18.23 9.90 8.52
CA GLN A 135 -18.75 10.76 7.46
C GLN A 135 -18.23 10.36 6.07
N ARG A 136 -16.91 10.17 5.95
CA ARG A 136 -16.28 9.81 4.67
C ARG A 136 -16.90 8.55 4.06
N ILE A 137 -17.01 7.49 4.83
CA ILE A 137 -17.46 6.17 4.35
C ILE A 137 -18.91 6.22 3.87
N ARG A 138 -19.77 6.96 4.56
CA ARG A 138 -21.19 7.11 4.20
C ARG A 138 -21.37 7.93 2.93
N VAL A 139 -20.62 9.04 2.79
CA VAL A 139 -20.62 9.84 1.56
C VAL A 139 -20.05 9.03 0.38
N GLU A 140 -18.92 8.35 0.56
CA GLU A 140 -18.34 7.47 -0.48
C GLU A 140 -19.32 6.38 -0.92
N ASN A 141 -20.04 5.76 0.02
CA ASN A 141 -21.05 4.74 -0.30
C ASN A 141 -22.18 5.30 -1.17
N VAL A 142 -22.76 6.44 -0.79
CA VAL A 142 -23.82 7.10 -1.55
C VAL A 142 -23.32 7.51 -2.94
N CYS A 143 -22.13 8.09 -3.02
CA CYS A 143 -21.48 8.45 -4.28
C CYS A 143 -21.29 7.23 -5.18
N ALA A 144 -20.77 6.12 -4.65
CA ALA A 144 -20.58 4.89 -5.41
C ALA A 144 -21.89 4.33 -5.98
N ARG A 145 -22.99 4.38 -5.22
CA ARG A 145 -24.33 3.95 -5.66
C ARG A 145 -24.92 4.85 -6.74
N LEU A 146 -24.60 6.14 -6.71
CA LEU A 146 -25.09 7.13 -7.67
C LEU A 146 -24.15 7.32 -8.87
N GLY A 147 -22.98 6.68 -8.88
CA GLY A 147 -21.94 6.94 -9.90
C GLY A 147 -21.44 8.38 -9.84
N LEU A 148 -21.13 8.85 -8.63
CA LEU A 148 -20.50 10.14 -8.35
C LEU A 148 -19.13 9.91 -7.70
N VAL A 149 -18.25 10.91 -7.78
CA VAL A 149 -16.95 10.92 -7.08
C VAL A 149 -17.05 11.77 -5.81
N ALA A 150 -16.55 11.28 -4.68
CA ALA A 150 -16.42 12.08 -3.46
C ALA A 150 -15.11 12.88 -3.49
N LEU A 151 -15.18 14.20 -3.28
CA LEU A 151 -14.05 15.12 -3.21
C LEU A 151 -13.87 15.59 -1.76
N ALA A 152 -12.90 15.00 -1.07
CA ALA A 152 -12.60 15.20 0.35
C ALA A 152 -11.16 15.68 0.54
N TYR A 153 -10.84 16.86 0.00
CA TYR A 153 -9.47 17.39 -0.04
C TYR A 153 -8.86 17.59 1.35
N LEU A 154 -9.69 17.84 2.36
CA LEU A 154 -9.24 18.10 3.74
C LEU A 154 -8.92 16.83 4.53
N TRP A 155 -9.28 15.66 3.99
CA TRP A 155 -9.18 14.39 4.70
C TRP A 155 -7.74 14.06 5.10
N GLN A 156 -7.53 13.75 6.40
CA GLN A 156 -6.23 13.41 7.02
C GLN A 156 -5.15 14.50 6.87
N ARG A 157 -5.53 15.76 6.62
CA ARG A 157 -4.58 16.89 6.68
C ARG A 157 -4.34 17.34 8.12
N ASP A 158 -3.21 17.98 8.33
CA ASP A 158 -2.85 18.57 9.62
C ASP A 158 -3.83 19.70 9.99
N GLN A 159 -4.33 19.67 11.22
CA GLN A 159 -5.39 20.60 11.66
C GLN A 159 -4.87 22.03 11.87
N GLU A 160 -3.62 22.20 12.27
CA GLU A 160 -3.03 23.51 12.51
C GLU A 160 -2.78 24.22 11.18
N GLU A 161 -2.15 23.50 10.23
CA GLU A 161 -1.96 23.95 8.86
C GLU A 161 -3.30 24.31 8.21
N LEU A 162 -4.30 23.42 8.31
CA LEU A 162 -5.62 23.64 7.73
C LEU A 162 -6.31 24.90 8.25
N LEU A 163 -6.38 25.09 9.58
CA LEU A 163 -7.11 26.23 10.13
C LEU A 163 -6.42 27.55 9.80
N GLN A 164 -5.08 27.56 9.79
CA GLN A 164 -4.30 28.71 9.35
C GLN A 164 -4.54 29.02 7.87
N GLU A 165 -4.56 28.01 7.01
CA GLU A 165 -4.85 28.17 5.58
C GLU A 165 -6.26 28.69 5.34
N MET A 166 -7.28 28.18 6.04
CA MET A 166 -8.65 28.67 5.95
C MET A 166 -8.72 30.17 6.28
N ALA A 167 -8.08 30.59 7.37
CA ALA A 167 -8.04 31.98 7.79
C ALA A 167 -7.33 32.87 6.75
N THR A 168 -6.18 32.43 6.23
CA THR A 168 -5.40 33.19 5.24
C THR A 168 -6.10 33.25 3.88
N ALA A 169 -6.79 32.18 3.47
CA ALA A 169 -7.53 32.12 2.21
C ALA A 169 -8.86 32.91 2.22
N GLY A 170 -9.10 33.72 3.27
CA GLY A 170 -10.28 34.58 3.35
C GLY A 170 -11.57 33.86 3.75
N VAL A 171 -11.50 32.68 4.40
CA VAL A 171 -12.68 32.05 5.00
C VAL A 171 -13.06 32.78 6.29
N ASN A 172 -13.98 33.73 6.19
CA ASN A 172 -14.54 34.42 7.35
C ASN A 172 -15.66 33.58 7.98
N ALA A 173 -15.27 32.59 8.77
CA ALA A 173 -16.18 31.79 9.59
C ALA A 173 -16.09 32.20 11.05
N VAL A 174 -17.24 32.26 11.73
CA VAL A 174 -17.34 32.64 13.14
C VAL A 174 -17.78 31.46 14.00
N LEU A 175 -17.29 31.39 15.23
CA LEU A 175 -17.71 30.36 16.19
C LEU A 175 -19.17 30.59 16.60
N VAL A 176 -20.03 29.60 16.36
CA VAL A 176 -21.46 29.64 16.71
C VAL A 176 -21.86 28.65 17.79
N LYS A 177 -21.02 27.66 18.09
CA LYS A 177 -21.19 26.74 19.21
C LYS A 177 -19.84 26.52 19.87
N ILE A 178 -19.86 26.36 21.18
CA ILE A 178 -18.71 25.89 21.97
C ILE A 178 -19.21 24.77 22.90
N ALA A 179 -18.39 23.74 23.08
CA ALA A 179 -18.68 22.58 23.91
C ALA A 179 -17.40 21.93 24.48
N ALA A 180 -16.32 22.71 24.61
CA ALA A 180 -15.02 22.21 25.05
C ALA A 180 -14.43 23.05 26.18
N MET A 181 -13.58 22.40 26.97
CA MET A 181 -12.84 23.05 28.04
C MET A 181 -11.95 24.17 27.49
N GLY A 182 -11.91 25.29 28.22
CA GLY A 182 -11.17 26.49 27.82
C GLY A 182 -12.00 27.46 26.95
N LEU A 183 -12.95 26.96 26.16
CA LEU A 183 -13.84 27.85 25.38
C LEU A 183 -14.91 28.50 26.28
N LYS A 184 -15.19 29.78 26.03
CA LYS A 184 -16.05 30.62 26.87
C LYS A 184 -16.99 31.45 26.01
N LYS A 185 -18.08 31.93 26.62
CA LYS A 185 -19.08 32.82 26.00
C LYS A 185 -18.50 33.91 25.10
N GLN A 186 -17.39 34.53 25.52
CA GLN A 186 -16.76 35.64 24.79
C GLN A 186 -16.17 35.24 23.42
N HIS A 187 -15.94 33.94 23.18
CA HIS A 187 -15.40 33.43 21.92
C HIS A 187 -16.50 33.24 20.85
N LEU A 188 -17.78 33.16 21.25
CA LEU A 188 -18.89 33.08 20.30
C LEU A 188 -18.95 34.37 19.46
N GLY A 189 -19.08 34.20 18.15
CA GLY A 189 -19.08 35.28 17.17
C GLY A 189 -17.69 35.77 16.73
N GLN A 190 -16.60 35.28 17.34
CA GLN A 190 -15.25 35.60 16.87
C GLN A 190 -14.90 34.77 15.63
N SER A 191 -14.10 35.35 14.73
CA SER A 191 -13.67 34.66 13.52
C SER A 191 -12.66 33.55 13.83
N ILE A 192 -12.58 32.54 12.96
CA ILE A 192 -11.56 31.48 13.07
C ILE A 192 -10.14 32.04 13.01
N GLY A 193 -9.92 33.12 12.24
CA GLY A 193 -8.62 33.79 12.16
C GLY A 193 -8.22 34.44 13.47
N ASP A 194 -9.14 35.15 14.13
CA ASP A 194 -8.89 35.77 15.44
C ASP A 194 -8.69 34.71 16.54
N MET A 195 -9.42 33.60 16.42
CA MET A 195 -9.38 32.50 17.38
C MET A 195 -8.17 31.57 17.20
N PHE A 196 -7.51 31.55 16.03
CA PHE A 196 -6.45 30.59 15.73
C PHE A 196 -5.33 30.53 16.78
N PRO A 197 -4.71 31.66 17.22
CA PRO A 197 -3.68 31.62 18.26
C PRO A 197 -4.18 31.14 19.62
N TYR A 198 -5.48 31.32 19.89
CA TYR A 198 -6.10 30.82 21.11
C TYR A 198 -6.33 29.31 21.03
N LEU A 199 -6.85 28.82 19.92
CA LEU A 199 -7.13 27.39 19.69
C LEU A 199 -5.84 26.56 19.70
N GLN A 200 -4.73 27.06 19.13
CA GLN A 200 -3.41 26.42 19.24
C GLN A 200 -2.98 26.25 20.71
N ARG A 201 -3.19 27.28 21.54
CA ARG A 201 -2.87 27.21 22.98
C ARG A 201 -3.76 26.18 23.69
N MET A 202 -5.05 26.14 23.36
CA MET A 202 -5.97 25.15 23.95
C MET A 202 -5.63 23.73 23.52
N ASN A 203 -5.12 23.53 22.30
CA ASN A 203 -4.58 22.24 21.90
C ASN A 203 -3.39 21.82 22.79
N GLN A 204 -2.45 22.74 23.02
CA GLN A 204 -1.27 22.45 23.86
C GLN A 204 -1.63 22.21 25.34
N GLU A 205 -2.62 22.92 25.88
CA GLU A 205 -3.00 22.83 27.30
C GLU A 205 -4.00 21.69 27.57
N PHE A 206 -4.91 21.41 26.63
CA PHE A 206 -6.09 20.58 26.86
C PHE A 206 -6.35 19.54 25.77
N ASP A 207 -5.44 19.38 24.80
CA ASP A 207 -5.59 18.49 23.64
C ASP A 207 -6.84 18.79 22.77
N LEU A 208 -7.31 20.05 22.84
CA LEU A 208 -8.42 20.55 22.02
C LEU A 208 -8.09 20.38 20.53
N HIS A 209 -9.00 19.81 19.75
CA HIS A 209 -8.85 19.73 18.30
C HIS A 209 -8.92 21.12 17.67
N ILE A 210 -7.83 21.56 17.03
CA ILE A 210 -7.70 22.92 16.49
C ILE A 210 -8.81 23.21 15.49
N CYS A 211 -9.16 22.25 14.62
CA CYS A 211 -10.27 22.38 13.67
C CYS A 211 -11.66 22.09 14.28
N GLY A 212 -11.76 21.84 15.59
CA GLY A 212 -13.02 21.55 16.27
C GLY A 212 -13.59 20.16 15.97
N GLU A 213 -12.74 19.23 15.53
CA GLU A 213 -13.13 17.83 15.33
C GLU A 213 -13.75 17.27 16.62
N GLY A 214 -14.82 16.48 16.50
CA GLY A 214 -15.54 15.95 17.68
C GLY A 214 -16.59 16.89 18.29
N GLY A 215 -16.84 18.06 17.68
CA GLY A 215 -17.94 18.95 18.07
C GLY A 215 -17.58 19.94 19.20
N GLU A 216 -16.28 20.12 19.46
CA GLU A 216 -15.75 21.05 20.46
C GLU A 216 -16.17 22.49 20.22
N TYR A 217 -16.26 22.88 18.95
CA TYR A 217 -16.92 24.10 18.51
C TYR A 217 -17.49 23.91 17.10
N GLU A 218 -18.50 24.70 16.76
CA GLU A 218 -19.06 24.74 15.42
C GLU A 218 -18.95 26.15 14.86
N THR A 219 -18.94 26.28 13.54
CA THR A 219 -18.77 27.57 12.87
C THR A 219 -19.87 27.81 11.85
N ILE A 220 -20.07 29.08 11.50
CA ILE A 220 -20.83 29.51 10.34
C ILE A 220 -19.98 30.47 9.52
N THR A 221 -19.86 30.19 8.23
CA THR A 221 -19.15 31.04 7.27
C THR A 221 -20.05 32.21 6.88
N LEU A 222 -19.63 33.42 7.25
CA LEU A 222 -20.32 34.66 6.89
C LEU A 222 -19.85 35.16 5.53
N ASP A 223 -18.58 34.92 5.21
CA ASP A 223 -18.02 35.23 3.90
C ASP A 223 -16.87 34.30 3.52
N CYS A 224 -16.69 34.08 2.21
CA CYS A 224 -15.49 33.50 1.62
C CYS A 224 -15.33 33.93 0.15
N PRO A 225 -14.18 33.68 -0.51
CA PRO A 225 -13.95 34.11 -1.89
C PRO A 225 -14.95 33.57 -2.92
N LEU A 226 -15.60 32.43 -2.65
CA LEU A 226 -16.64 31.89 -3.54
C LEU A 226 -17.95 32.69 -3.50
N PHE A 227 -18.18 33.49 -2.47
CA PHE A 227 -19.43 34.23 -2.30
C PHE A 227 -19.41 35.49 -3.16
N LYS A 228 -20.52 35.73 -3.85
CA LYS A 228 -20.85 37.00 -4.53
C LYS A 228 -21.39 38.03 -3.56
N LYS A 229 -22.03 37.55 -2.49
CA LYS A 229 -22.62 38.39 -1.43
C LYS A 229 -22.26 37.83 -0.06
N LYS A 230 -21.99 38.70 0.90
CA LYS A 230 -21.66 38.32 2.28
C LYS A 230 -22.90 38.30 3.15
N ILE A 231 -22.83 37.55 4.25
CA ILE A 231 -23.89 37.49 5.26
C ILE A 231 -23.54 38.45 6.39
N VAL A 232 -24.49 39.32 6.74
CA VAL A 232 -24.35 40.28 7.85
C VAL A 232 -25.28 39.87 8.98
N VAL A 233 -24.71 39.78 10.18
CA VAL A 233 -25.44 39.49 11.42
C VAL A 233 -25.93 40.80 12.04
N ASP A 234 -27.23 41.08 11.92
CA ASP A 234 -27.84 42.28 12.50
C ASP A 234 -28.13 42.12 14.00
N GLU A 235 -28.63 40.94 14.39
CA GLU A 235 -29.02 40.65 15.76
C GLU A 235 -28.82 39.16 16.07
N SER A 236 -28.19 38.88 17.21
CA SER A 236 -27.99 37.53 17.73
C SER A 236 -28.10 37.49 19.26
N GLU A 237 -28.33 36.31 19.82
CA GLU A 237 -28.29 36.07 21.26
C GLU A 237 -27.48 34.80 21.58
N VAL A 238 -26.85 34.77 22.75
CA VAL A 238 -26.17 33.56 23.24
C VAL A 238 -27.16 32.75 24.07
N VAL A 239 -27.31 31.48 23.73
CA VAL A 239 -28.12 30.51 24.46
C VAL A 239 -27.19 29.56 25.21
N LEU A 240 -27.45 29.39 26.50
CA LEU A 240 -26.76 28.42 27.36
C LEU A 240 -27.55 27.10 27.32
N HIS A 241 -26.93 26.04 26.80
CA HIS A 241 -27.51 24.70 26.77
C HIS A 241 -27.13 23.92 28.03
N SER A 242 -25.83 23.91 28.38
CA SER A 242 -25.31 23.24 29.57
C SER A 242 -24.31 24.14 30.29
N ASP A 243 -24.50 24.31 31.59
CA ASP A 243 -23.64 25.12 32.47
C ASP A 243 -22.65 24.23 33.23
N ASP A 244 -21.94 23.35 32.50
CA ASP A 244 -20.87 22.56 33.09
C ASP A 244 -19.71 23.47 33.53
N ALA A 245 -19.17 23.21 34.72
CA ALA A 245 -18.15 24.06 35.32
C ALA A 245 -16.81 24.06 34.55
N PHE A 246 -16.57 23.04 33.72
CA PHE A 246 -15.32 22.84 32.99
C PHE A 246 -15.51 22.97 31.47
N ALA A 247 -16.63 22.49 30.93
CA ALA A 247 -16.93 22.49 29.49
C ALA A 247 -18.37 22.98 29.21
N PRO A 248 -18.66 24.28 29.38
CA PRO A 248 -19.99 24.81 29.13
C PRO A 248 -20.40 24.66 27.66
N VAL A 249 -21.64 24.28 27.43
CA VAL A 249 -22.23 24.20 26.09
C VAL A 249 -23.06 25.44 25.84
N MET A 250 -22.60 26.29 24.93
CA MET A 250 -23.27 27.54 24.54
C MET A 250 -23.30 27.66 23.02
N TYR A 251 -24.36 28.25 22.49
CA TYR A 251 -24.47 28.54 21.07
C TYR A 251 -25.07 29.91 20.77
N LEU A 252 -24.82 30.40 19.56
CA LEU A 252 -25.29 31.67 19.05
C LEU A 252 -26.56 31.44 18.21
N ARG A 253 -27.69 32.02 18.66
CA ARG A 253 -28.94 32.03 17.89
C ARG A 253 -29.04 33.35 17.13
N PHE A 254 -29.13 33.28 15.81
CA PHE A 254 -29.32 34.46 14.98
C PHE A 254 -30.80 34.87 14.96
N LYS A 255 -31.09 36.12 15.31
CA LYS A 255 -32.46 36.67 15.28
C LYS A 255 -32.75 37.37 13.96
N LYS A 256 -31.72 38.04 13.42
CA LYS A 256 -31.84 38.79 12.19
C LYS A 256 -30.52 38.75 11.41
N LEU A 257 -30.63 38.37 10.15
CA LEU A 257 -29.55 38.23 9.19
C LEU A 257 -30.01 38.88 7.88
N HIS A 258 -29.07 39.44 7.13
CA HIS A 258 -29.30 39.80 5.73
C HIS A 258 -28.08 39.53 4.88
N VAL A 259 -28.28 39.57 3.57
CA VAL A 259 -27.22 39.39 2.57
C VAL A 259 -26.90 40.76 1.96
N GLU A 260 -25.62 41.09 1.86
CA GLU A 260 -25.11 42.34 1.31
C GLU A 260 -24.14 42.06 0.16
N ASP A 261 -24.21 42.86 -0.91
CA ASP A 261 -23.22 42.78 -2.00
C ASP A 261 -21.83 43.18 -1.48
N LYS A 262 -20.79 42.52 -2.00
CA LYS A 262 -19.40 42.84 -1.63
C LYS A 262 -18.96 44.13 -2.30
N SER A 263 -18.13 44.91 -1.61
CA SER A 263 -17.41 46.00 -2.26
C SER A 263 -16.28 45.46 -3.15
N ASP A 264 -15.82 46.25 -4.12
CA ASP A 264 -14.72 45.86 -5.00
C ASP A 264 -13.42 45.55 -4.22
N ASP A 265 -13.23 46.20 -3.06
CA ASP A 265 -12.05 45.98 -2.19
C ASP A 265 -12.14 44.68 -1.36
N GLU A 266 -13.34 44.09 -1.22
CA GLU A 266 -13.58 42.84 -0.49
C GLU A 266 -13.45 41.60 -1.40
N VAL A 267 -13.34 41.80 -2.72
CA VAL A 267 -13.18 40.72 -3.69
C VAL A 267 -11.70 40.57 -4.00
N ASP A 268 -11.09 39.50 -3.49
CA ASP A 268 -9.77 39.08 -3.96
C ASP A 268 -9.92 38.31 -5.28
N PRO A 269 -9.47 38.85 -6.43
CA PRO A 269 -9.55 38.15 -7.71
C PRO A 269 -8.52 37.02 -7.84
N ASP A 270 -7.48 36.98 -7.01
CA ASP A 270 -6.36 36.06 -7.11
C ASP A 270 -6.29 35.06 -5.93
N TRP A 271 -7.35 34.94 -5.13
CA TRP A 271 -7.40 34.02 -3.98
C TRP A 271 -6.99 32.56 -4.30
N MET A 272 -7.12 32.14 -5.57
CA MET A 272 -6.68 30.82 -6.03
C MET A 272 -5.16 30.63 -5.98
N SER A 273 -4.36 31.70 -6.11
CA SER A 273 -2.91 31.63 -6.03
C SER A 273 -2.41 31.37 -4.60
N ASP A 274 -3.21 31.75 -3.60
CA ASP A 274 -2.97 31.49 -2.18
C ASP A 274 -3.39 30.08 -1.73
N MET A 275 -4.05 29.30 -2.60
CA MET A 275 -4.50 27.95 -2.27
C MET A 275 -3.34 26.94 -2.30
N ASN A 276 -3.13 26.25 -1.18
CA ASN A 276 -2.18 25.15 -1.10
C ASN A 276 -2.78 23.88 -1.73
N LEU A 277 -2.42 23.61 -2.99
CA LEU A 277 -2.85 22.41 -3.72
C LEU A 277 -1.93 21.21 -3.54
N ASN A 278 -0.77 21.38 -2.89
CA ASN A 278 0.23 20.33 -2.68
C ASN A 278 0.73 20.26 -1.23
N PRO A 279 -0.16 20.28 -0.22
CA PRO A 279 0.21 20.50 1.18
C PRO A 279 1.15 19.44 1.75
N THR A 280 1.19 18.26 1.14
CA THR A 280 1.72 17.05 1.74
C THR A 280 2.99 16.48 1.10
N TRP A 281 3.51 17.03 -0.02
CA TRP A 281 4.70 16.44 -0.67
C TRP A 281 5.79 17.41 -1.14
N GLU A 282 5.47 18.59 -1.66
CA GLU A 282 6.53 19.48 -2.17
C GLU A 282 7.42 20.05 -1.05
N ALA A 283 6.95 20.04 0.19
CA ALA A 283 7.70 20.48 1.37
C ALA A 283 8.42 19.34 2.11
N ASP A 284 8.14 18.05 1.81
CA ASP A 284 8.71 16.95 2.58
C ASP A 284 10.19 16.70 2.23
N SER A 285 11.04 16.89 3.23
CA SER A 285 12.49 16.66 3.16
C SER A 285 12.83 15.22 2.78
N THR A 286 11.99 14.25 3.14
CA THR A 286 12.20 12.83 2.87
C THR A 286 11.94 12.52 1.40
N THR A 287 10.82 12.98 0.85
CA THR A 287 10.47 12.90 -0.58
C THR A 287 11.60 13.48 -1.45
N LYS A 288 12.09 14.69 -1.13
CA LYS A 288 13.23 15.31 -1.84
C LYS A 288 14.52 14.50 -1.76
N ALA A 289 14.81 13.94 -0.59
CA ALA A 289 16.00 13.11 -0.40
C ALA A 289 15.94 11.81 -1.22
N ILE A 290 14.76 11.19 -1.30
CA ILE A 290 14.52 10.00 -2.14
C ILE A 290 14.73 10.35 -3.61
N GLU A 291 14.15 11.46 -4.10
CA GLU A 291 14.34 11.88 -5.50
C GLU A 291 15.81 12.06 -5.84
N ALA A 292 16.56 12.75 -4.97
CA ALA A 292 17.99 12.98 -5.17
C ALA A 292 18.80 11.67 -5.24
N ILE A 293 18.51 10.70 -4.36
CA ILE A 293 19.19 9.39 -4.34
C ILE A 293 18.86 8.57 -5.59
N VAL A 294 17.59 8.59 -6.03
CA VAL A 294 17.20 7.88 -7.26
C VAL A 294 17.91 8.49 -8.47
N LEU A 295 17.92 9.82 -8.59
CA LEU A 295 18.61 10.52 -9.68
C LEU A 295 20.12 10.24 -9.70
N SER A 296 20.77 10.22 -8.52
CA SER A 296 22.21 9.93 -8.46
C SER A 296 22.50 8.50 -8.92
N LYS A 297 21.71 7.52 -8.46
CA LYS A 297 21.87 6.11 -8.86
C LYS A 297 21.56 5.86 -10.32
N GLN A 298 20.63 6.61 -10.91
CA GLN A 298 20.38 6.55 -12.36
C GLN A 298 21.54 7.12 -13.17
N THR A 299 22.24 8.15 -12.66
CA THR A 299 23.39 8.77 -13.35
C THR A 299 24.63 7.89 -13.27
N GLU A 300 24.90 7.28 -12.11
CA GLU A 300 25.98 6.31 -11.94
C GLU A 300 25.88 5.16 -12.96
N GLN A 301 24.66 4.68 -13.24
CA GLN A 301 24.42 3.64 -14.26
C GLN A 301 24.59 4.11 -15.71
N LEU A 302 24.43 5.40 -15.99
CA LEU A 302 24.58 5.97 -17.33
C LEU A 302 26.05 6.25 -17.68
N ASP A 303 26.83 6.72 -16.71
CA ASP A 303 28.26 6.98 -16.89
C ASP A 303 29.06 5.68 -17.18
N ASP A 304 28.57 4.53 -16.69
CA ASP A 304 29.12 3.21 -17.03
C ASP A 304 28.73 2.71 -18.45
N SER A 305 27.80 3.39 -19.14
CA SER A 305 27.23 2.93 -20.42
C SER A 305 27.79 3.63 -21.68
N ASP A 306 28.53 4.73 -21.54
CA ASP A 306 29.05 5.54 -22.66
C ASP A 306 30.32 4.96 -23.33
N ASP A 307 30.85 3.84 -22.86
CA ASP A 307 32.08 3.20 -23.41
C ASP A 307 31.82 2.13 -24.49
N ILE A 308 30.59 1.99 -25.00
CA ILE A 308 30.26 1.00 -26.04
C ILE A 308 29.97 1.69 -27.38
N SER A 309 31.05 2.01 -28.11
CA SER A 309 30.96 2.38 -29.52
C SER A 309 30.86 1.13 -30.42
N THR A 310 29.81 1.14 -31.27
CA THR A 310 29.68 0.43 -32.55
C THR A 310 29.90 -1.09 -32.58
N PHE A 311 28.81 -1.86 -32.66
CA PHE A 311 28.82 -3.12 -33.40
C PHE A 311 27.59 -3.23 -34.31
N ASP A 312 27.88 -3.24 -35.62
CA ASP A 312 26.94 -3.34 -36.73
C ASP A 312 26.09 -4.62 -36.67
N LYS A 313 24.79 -4.44 -36.89
CA LYS A 313 23.84 -5.52 -37.21
C LYS A 313 24.21 -6.12 -38.57
N LYS A 314 24.60 -7.39 -38.59
CA LYS A 314 24.33 -8.29 -39.71
C LYS A 314 23.56 -9.51 -39.24
N SER A 315 22.29 -9.51 -39.59
CA SER A 315 21.39 -10.65 -39.54
C SER A 315 21.76 -11.66 -40.63
N SER A 316 21.86 -12.93 -40.25
CA SER A 316 21.58 -14.06 -41.14
C SER A 316 20.78 -15.06 -40.33
N GLY A 317 19.55 -15.29 -40.75
CA GLY A 317 18.61 -16.17 -40.07
C GLY A 317 18.92 -17.65 -40.27
N SER A 318 18.42 -18.43 -39.34
CA SER A 318 17.99 -19.81 -39.56
C SER A 318 16.77 -20.06 -38.68
N ASN A 319 15.71 -20.55 -39.33
CA ASN A 319 14.55 -21.14 -38.69
C ASN A 319 15.00 -22.35 -37.88
N ASP A 320 14.47 -22.56 -36.68
CA ASP A 320 14.27 -23.90 -36.15
C ASP A 320 12.99 -23.94 -35.32
N GLU A 321 12.17 -24.92 -35.71
CA GLU A 321 10.87 -25.29 -35.17
C GLU A 321 11.01 -26.13 -33.89
N ASP A 322 9.89 -26.20 -33.15
CA ASP A 322 9.48 -27.28 -32.26
C ASP A 322 10.40 -27.74 -31.12
N TYR A 323 10.07 -27.33 -29.89
CA TYR A 323 10.05 -28.23 -28.73
C TYR A 323 8.91 -27.85 -27.76
N ASN A 324 7.71 -28.35 -28.04
CA ASN A 324 6.65 -28.52 -27.05
C ASN A 324 6.99 -29.69 -26.14
N THR A 325 7.51 -29.42 -24.95
CA THR A 325 7.50 -30.40 -23.84
C THR A 325 6.83 -29.74 -22.64
N LEU A 326 5.53 -30.00 -22.51
CA LEU A 326 4.68 -29.66 -21.37
C LEU A 326 5.18 -30.41 -20.13
N MET A 327 5.84 -29.69 -19.22
CA MET A 327 6.21 -30.16 -17.89
C MET A 327 5.13 -29.70 -16.90
N ASP A 328 4.74 -30.59 -15.98
CA ASP A 328 3.72 -30.42 -14.94
C ASP A 328 3.70 -29.01 -14.32
N TYR A 329 2.51 -28.38 -14.36
CA TYR A 329 2.22 -27.15 -13.63
C TYR A 329 2.01 -27.48 -12.14
N ASP A 330 3.09 -27.62 -11.39
CA ASP A 330 2.97 -27.86 -9.95
C ASP A 330 2.57 -26.56 -9.24
N SER A 331 1.28 -26.44 -8.91
CA SER A 331 0.74 -25.29 -8.19
C SER A 331 1.27 -25.31 -6.75
N GLY A 332 2.10 -24.33 -6.39
CA GLY A 332 2.62 -24.18 -5.03
C GLY A 332 1.49 -23.98 -4.02
N PHE A 333 1.17 -25.03 -3.26
CA PHE A 333 0.21 -25.01 -2.17
C PHE A 333 0.97 -25.17 -0.85
N SER A 334 1.04 -24.10 -0.05
CA SER A 334 1.64 -24.13 1.28
C SER A 334 0.54 -23.92 2.32
N SER A 335 -0.03 -25.03 2.79
CA SER A 335 -0.94 -25.05 3.92
C SER A 335 -1.04 -26.48 4.47
N HIS A 336 -0.59 -26.68 5.71
CA HIS A 336 -1.01 -27.81 6.51
C HIS A 336 -2.39 -27.52 7.14
N LYS A 337 -3.14 -28.58 7.43
CA LYS A 337 -4.47 -28.49 8.04
C LYS A 337 -4.31 -28.02 9.50
N GLY A 338 -4.34 -26.70 9.72
CA GLY A 338 -4.16 -26.07 11.03
C GLY A 338 -3.45 -24.71 10.99
N ASP A 339 -2.78 -24.38 9.89
CA ASP A 339 -2.02 -23.13 9.81
C ASP A 339 -2.95 -21.90 9.82
N ILE A 340 -2.53 -20.87 10.57
CA ILE A 340 -3.24 -19.58 10.66
C ILE A 340 -3.17 -18.84 9.32
N LEU A 341 -2.04 -18.95 8.62
CA LEU A 341 -1.83 -18.34 7.31
C LEU A 341 -1.94 -19.39 6.20
N CYS A 342 -2.66 -19.08 5.14
CA CYS A 342 -2.78 -19.90 3.95
C CYS A 342 -2.40 -19.07 2.72
N ALA A 343 -1.42 -19.53 1.95
CA ALA A 343 -1.03 -18.91 0.68
C ALA A 343 -1.34 -19.86 -0.47
N ILE A 344 -2.06 -19.34 -1.48
CA ILE A 344 -2.40 -20.05 -2.71
C ILE A 344 -1.72 -19.29 -3.85
N GLY A 345 -0.73 -19.93 -4.48
CA GLY A 345 0.02 -19.36 -5.59
C GLY A 345 -0.29 -19.99 -6.94
N GLY A 346 0.02 -19.25 -8.00
CA GLY A 346 0.06 -19.76 -9.37
C GLY A 346 -1.30 -20.18 -9.94
N THR A 347 -2.41 -19.66 -9.42
CA THR A 347 -3.74 -20.07 -9.89
C THR A 347 -4.05 -19.44 -11.23
N THR A 348 -4.52 -20.24 -12.18
CA THR A 348 -4.92 -19.82 -13.53
C THR A 348 -6.32 -20.35 -13.83
N ALA A 349 -6.89 -20.00 -14.99
CA ALA A 349 -8.18 -20.53 -15.42
C ALA A 349 -8.14 -22.01 -15.81
N PHE A 350 -6.99 -22.53 -16.23
CA PHE A 350 -6.83 -23.87 -16.78
C PHE A 350 -6.14 -24.76 -15.73
N GLU A 351 -6.89 -25.63 -15.04
CA GLU A 351 -6.28 -26.69 -14.21
C GLU A 351 -5.81 -27.85 -15.09
N ALA A 352 -4.75 -28.55 -14.63
CA ALA A 352 -3.85 -29.43 -15.39
C ALA A 352 -4.51 -30.58 -16.21
N ASP A 353 -5.81 -30.85 -16.01
CA ASP A 353 -6.49 -32.01 -16.59
C ASP A 353 -7.54 -31.66 -17.67
N SER A 354 -7.69 -30.39 -18.07
CA SER A 354 -8.73 -29.97 -19.02
C SER A 354 -8.23 -29.00 -20.10
N VAL A 355 -7.40 -29.49 -21.00
CA VAL A 355 -6.96 -28.72 -22.18
C VAL A 355 -7.54 -29.33 -23.45
N ASP A 356 -8.86 -29.20 -23.63
CA ASP A 356 -9.38 -29.16 -24.99
C ASP A 356 -8.84 -27.88 -25.65
N HIS A 357 -8.12 -28.07 -26.75
CA HIS A 357 -7.23 -27.10 -27.39
C HIS A 357 -7.92 -25.87 -28.04
N GLU A 358 -9.19 -25.59 -27.77
CA GLU A 358 -9.96 -24.51 -28.42
C GLU A 358 -10.96 -23.80 -27.50
N CYS A 359 -10.66 -23.62 -26.21
CA CYS A 359 -11.51 -22.76 -25.38
C CYS A 359 -11.20 -21.27 -25.62
N HIS A 360 -11.84 -20.68 -26.62
CA HIS A 360 -11.81 -19.23 -26.89
C HIS A 360 -12.62 -18.45 -25.85
N MET A 361 -12.13 -18.37 -24.61
CA MET A 361 -12.72 -17.50 -23.59
C MET A 361 -12.31 -16.04 -23.84
N SER A 362 -13.20 -15.10 -23.55
CA SER A 362 -12.84 -13.71 -23.33
C SER A 362 -11.97 -13.56 -22.07
N ILE A 363 -11.22 -12.47 -21.95
CA ILE A 363 -10.41 -12.21 -20.74
C ILE A 363 -11.28 -12.08 -19.47
N ALA A 364 -12.52 -11.61 -19.61
CA ALA A 364 -13.47 -11.56 -18.51
C ALA A 364 -13.85 -12.98 -18.03
N GLU A 365 -14.17 -13.88 -18.95
CA GLU A 365 -14.49 -15.29 -18.64
C GLU A 365 -13.28 -16.01 -18.05
N GLU A 366 -12.07 -15.78 -18.59
CA GLU A 366 -10.83 -16.35 -18.04
C GLU A 366 -10.57 -15.84 -16.61
N THR A 367 -10.82 -14.55 -16.35
CA THR A 367 -10.71 -13.96 -15.01
C THR A 367 -11.70 -14.61 -14.03
N VAL A 368 -12.96 -14.80 -14.45
CA VAL A 368 -13.98 -15.48 -13.64
C VAL A 368 -13.57 -16.93 -13.36
N ALA A 369 -13.12 -17.68 -14.37
CA ALA A 369 -12.68 -19.06 -14.21
C ALA A 369 -11.48 -19.17 -13.25
N CYS A 370 -10.48 -18.29 -13.39
CA CYS A 370 -9.33 -18.22 -12.50
C CYS A 370 -9.74 -17.96 -11.04
N LEU A 371 -10.63 -16.99 -10.80
CA LEU A 371 -11.11 -16.68 -9.45
C LEU A 371 -12.00 -17.78 -8.87
N LEU A 372 -12.80 -18.49 -9.68
CA LEU A 372 -13.53 -19.69 -9.23
C LEU A 372 -12.58 -20.80 -8.80
N ASN A 373 -11.44 -20.98 -9.49
CA ASN A 373 -10.41 -21.94 -9.08
C ASN A 373 -9.77 -21.52 -7.75
N VAL A 374 -9.48 -20.23 -7.53
CA VAL A 374 -9.03 -19.71 -6.23
C VAL A 374 -10.07 -20.01 -5.15
N GLN A 375 -11.35 -19.75 -5.41
CA GLN A 375 -12.44 -20.03 -4.48
C GLN A 375 -12.54 -21.52 -4.13
N ALA A 376 -12.38 -22.41 -5.11
CA ALA A 376 -12.36 -23.86 -4.88
C ALA A 376 -11.17 -24.28 -4.01
N ARG A 377 -10.00 -23.67 -4.19
CA ARG A 377 -8.79 -23.93 -3.37
C ARG A 377 -8.94 -23.40 -1.94
N LEU A 378 -9.54 -22.22 -1.75
CA LEU A 378 -9.91 -21.70 -0.43
C LEU A 378 -10.92 -22.63 0.27
N ALA A 379 -11.93 -23.11 -0.46
CA ALA A 379 -12.93 -24.03 0.10
C ALA A 379 -12.30 -25.35 0.58
N LYS A 380 -11.29 -25.87 -0.14
CA LYS A 380 -10.52 -27.06 0.27
C LYS A 380 -9.79 -26.86 1.61
N THR A 381 -9.44 -25.63 1.98
CA THR A 381 -8.84 -25.29 3.29
C THR A 381 -9.86 -24.82 4.34
N GLY A 382 -11.15 -24.85 4.02
CA GLY A 382 -12.22 -24.33 4.88
C GLY A 382 -12.19 -22.82 5.04
N LEU A 383 -11.65 -22.10 4.04
CA LEU A 383 -11.60 -20.64 3.99
C LEU A 383 -12.51 -20.11 2.86
N SER A 384 -12.80 -18.81 2.89
CA SER A 384 -13.56 -18.11 1.86
C SER A 384 -12.93 -16.75 1.55
N TRP A 385 -13.56 -15.98 0.64
CA TRP A 385 -13.11 -14.63 0.29
C TRP A 385 -13.08 -13.66 1.49
N THR A 386 -13.84 -13.93 2.56
CA THR A 386 -13.84 -13.09 3.77
C THR A 386 -12.58 -13.24 4.63
N GLU A 387 -11.75 -14.24 4.35
CA GLU A 387 -10.47 -14.51 5.03
C GLU A 387 -9.27 -14.03 4.21
N VAL A 388 -9.46 -13.64 2.95
CA VAL A 388 -8.37 -13.14 2.09
C VAL A 388 -7.94 -11.75 2.54
N VAL A 389 -6.63 -11.55 2.69
CA VAL A 389 -6.01 -10.33 3.22
C VAL A 389 -4.93 -9.74 2.31
N PHE A 390 -4.52 -10.45 1.26
CA PHE A 390 -3.47 -9.98 0.35
C PHE A 390 -3.57 -10.69 -1.00
N MET A 391 -3.39 -9.95 -2.09
CA MET A 391 -3.52 -10.47 -3.44
C MET A 391 -2.39 -9.96 -4.36
N GLN A 392 -1.95 -10.82 -5.27
CA GLN A 392 -1.20 -10.43 -6.45
C GLN A 392 -1.92 -10.95 -7.68
N VAL A 393 -2.20 -10.07 -8.64
CA VAL A 393 -2.84 -10.40 -9.90
C VAL A 393 -1.86 -10.08 -11.02
N PHE A 394 -1.53 -11.09 -11.81
CA PHE A 394 -0.64 -10.97 -12.95
C PHE A 394 -1.48 -11.05 -14.22
N VAL A 395 -1.35 -10.05 -15.10
CA VAL A 395 -2.05 -10.00 -16.39
C VAL A 395 -1.03 -10.00 -17.53
N SER A 396 -1.31 -10.70 -18.62
CA SER A 396 -0.40 -10.71 -19.78
C SER A 396 -0.36 -9.38 -20.53
N ASN A 397 -1.41 -8.57 -20.41
CA ASN A 397 -1.55 -7.29 -21.09
C ASN A 397 -2.28 -6.28 -20.19
N MET A 398 -1.62 -5.16 -19.88
CA MET A 398 -2.19 -4.12 -19.02
C MET A 398 -3.37 -3.37 -19.67
N ALA A 399 -3.56 -3.48 -20.99
CA ALA A 399 -4.75 -2.95 -21.66
C ALA A 399 -6.05 -3.63 -21.17
N ASP A 400 -5.95 -4.86 -20.66
CA ASP A 400 -7.11 -5.60 -20.13
C ASP A 400 -7.48 -5.22 -18.69
N PHE A 401 -6.74 -4.29 -18.05
CA PHE A 401 -6.91 -3.91 -16.64
C PHE A 401 -8.36 -3.56 -16.28
N GLY A 402 -9.04 -2.77 -17.11
CA GLY A 402 -10.44 -2.38 -16.90
C GLY A 402 -11.40 -3.58 -16.96
N VAL A 403 -11.19 -4.49 -17.92
CA VAL A 403 -12.03 -5.68 -18.12
C VAL A 403 -11.82 -6.67 -16.97
N VAL A 404 -10.56 -6.92 -16.58
CA VAL A 404 -10.19 -7.76 -15.42
C VAL A 404 -10.80 -7.19 -14.15
N ASN A 405 -10.73 -5.88 -13.91
CA ASN A 405 -11.36 -5.24 -12.75
C ASN A 405 -12.88 -5.41 -12.73
N GLY A 406 -13.53 -5.29 -13.89
CA GLY A 406 -14.97 -5.50 -14.03
C GLY A 406 -15.41 -6.92 -13.62
N ALA A 407 -14.65 -7.93 -14.04
CA ALA A 407 -14.89 -9.32 -13.64
C ALA A 407 -14.54 -9.58 -12.16
N TYR A 408 -13.38 -9.07 -11.71
CA TYR A 408 -12.84 -9.26 -10.36
C TYR A 408 -13.78 -8.73 -9.27
N ARG A 409 -14.42 -7.58 -9.48
CA ARG A 409 -15.27 -6.95 -8.45
C ARG A 409 -16.41 -7.84 -7.96
N ASN A 410 -16.87 -8.78 -8.79
CA ASN A 410 -18.02 -9.65 -8.48
C ASN A 410 -17.73 -10.68 -7.38
N PHE A 411 -16.46 -10.85 -6.98
CA PHE A 411 -16.05 -11.80 -5.94
C PHE A 411 -15.92 -11.16 -4.55
N PHE A 412 -16.05 -9.84 -4.44
CA PHE A 412 -15.83 -9.10 -3.20
C PHE A 412 -17.02 -8.19 -2.88
N GLY A 413 -17.27 -8.02 -1.58
CA GLY A 413 -18.22 -7.02 -1.09
C GLY A 413 -17.61 -5.62 -1.01
N ILE A 414 -18.02 -4.86 0.01
CA ILE A 414 -17.57 -3.47 0.23
C ILE A 414 -16.08 -3.39 0.55
N ASN A 415 -15.49 -4.46 1.10
CA ASN A 415 -14.09 -4.53 1.53
C ASN A 415 -13.30 -5.62 0.80
N PRO A 416 -12.89 -5.38 -0.45
CA PRO A 416 -11.95 -6.25 -1.15
C PRO A 416 -10.57 -6.24 -0.47
N PRO A 417 -9.76 -7.30 -0.61
CA PRO A 417 -8.41 -7.33 -0.07
C PRO A 417 -7.49 -6.31 -0.79
N PRO A 418 -6.36 -5.92 -0.17
CA PRO A 418 -5.29 -5.20 -0.81
C PRO A 418 -4.67 -6.03 -1.93
N ARG A 419 -4.32 -5.36 -3.03
CA ARG A 419 -3.94 -6.00 -4.29
C ARG A 419 -2.81 -5.24 -4.99
N ALA A 420 -1.86 -5.97 -5.56
CA ALA A 420 -1.02 -5.48 -6.65
C ALA A 420 -1.50 -6.14 -7.96
N CYS A 421 -1.64 -5.37 -9.04
CA CYS A 421 -2.11 -5.88 -10.33
C CYS A 421 -1.14 -5.46 -11.43
N VAL A 422 -0.23 -6.35 -11.81
CA VAL A 422 0.94 -6.02 -12.63
C VAL A 422 0.96 -6.84 -13.93
N GLY A 423 1.62 -6.30 -14.96
CA GLY A 423 1.78 -6.96 -16.23
C GLY A 423 2.92 -7.97 -16.16
N ALA A 424 2.70 -9.21 -16.61
CA ALA A 424 3.67 -10.30 -16.54
C ALA A 424 3.77 -11.09 -17.84
N SER A 425 4.95 -11.66 -18.11
CA SER A 425 5.19 -12.53 -19.27
C SER A 425 4.67 -13.95 -19.02
N LEU A 426 3.35 -14.12 -18.99
CA LEU A 426 2.72 -15.43 -18.73
C LEU A 426 2.88 -16.40 -19.91
N PRO A 427 3.10 -17.72 -19.67
CA PRO A 427 3.13 -18.72 -20.73
C PRO A 427 1.82 -18.76 -21.51
N LYS A 428 1.87 -18.68 -22.84
CA LYS A 428 0.65 -18.82 -23.65
C LYS A 428 0.02 -20.21 -23.47
N PRO A 429 -1.31 -20.33 -23.45
CA PRO A 429 -2.32 -19.29 -23.74
C PRO A 429 -2.77 -18.45 -22.51
N LEU A 430 -2.10 -18.55 -21.37
CA LEU A 430 -2.50 -17.89 -20.12
C LEU A 430 -2.46 -16.37 -20.25
N ARG A 431 -3.53 -15.69 -19.84
CA ARG A 431 -3.60 -14.22 -19.79
C ARG A 431 -3.75 -13.66 -18.38
N ILE A 432 -4.16 -14.49 -17.41
CA ILE A 432 -4.25 -14.11 -16.01
C ILE A 432 -3.73 -15.20 -15.07
N GLN A 433 -3.00 -14.79 -14.04
CA GLN A 433 -2.60 -15.63 -12.91
C GLN A 433 -2.86 -14.87 -11.60
N VAL A 434 -3.31 -15.58 -10.57
CA VAL A 434 -3.66 -15.00 -9.26
C VAL A 434 -2.96 -15.75 -8.13
N ASN A 435 -2.36 -14.96 -7.25
CA ASN A 435 -1.92 -15.39 -5.92
C ASN A 435 -2.82 -14.75 -4.86
N CYS A 436 -3.15 -15.50 -3.82
CA CYS A 436 -3.87 -14.97 -2.67
C CYS A 436 -3.30 -15.47 -1.35
N THR A 437 -3.31 -14.60 -0.34
CA THR A 437 -3.03 -14.94 1.04
C THR A 437 -4.29 -14.74 1.87
N ALA A 438 -4.62 -15.74 2.69
CA ALA A 438 -5.76 -15.73 3.58
C ALA A 438 -5.33 -16.06 5.01
N ILE A 439 -6.03 -15.47 5.98
CA ILE A 439 -5.83 -15.73 7.41
C ILE A 439 -7.07 -16.40 7.98
N ARG A 440 -6.90 -17.59 8.54
CA ARG A 440 -7.94 -18.33 9.25
C ARG A 440 -8.38 -17.55 10.48
N LYS A 441 -9.68 -17.28 10.59
CA LYS A 441 -10.26 -16.61 11.76
C LYS A 441 -10.35 -17.59 12.93
N GLU A 442 -9.74 -17.24 14.05
CA GLU A 442 -10.00 -17.86 15.35
C GLU A 442 -10.93 -16.99 16.18
N ALA A 443 -11.68 -17.58 17.10
CA ALA A 443 -12.71 -16.87 17.88
C ALA A 443 -12.14 -15.71 18.73
N THR A 444 -10.85 -15.76 19.07
CA THR A 444 -10.12 -14.77 19.85
C THR A 444 -9.53 -13.64 18.99
N MET A 445 -9.51 -13.78 17.66
CA MET A 445 -8.92 -12.78 16.79
C MET A 445 -9.83 -11.57 16.59
N PRO A 446 -9.26 -10.36 16.52
CA PRO A 446 -10.02 -9.18 16.13
C PRO A 446 -10.57 -9.32 14.71
N LYS A 447 -11.72 -8.70 14.46
CA LYS A 447 -12.29 -8.61 13.11
C LYS A 447 -11.29 -7.93 12.18
N ARG A 448 -11.23 -8.40 10.93
CA ARG A 448 -10.43 -7.79 9.87
C ARG A 448 -10.80 -6.32 9.73
N GLN A 449 -9.85 -5.43 9.93
CA GLN A 449 -10.04 -4.02 9.65
C GLN A 449 -9.61 -3.72 8.22
N THR A 450 -10.35 -2.85 7.53
CA THR A 450 -10.06 -2.49 6.15
C THR A 450 -9.98 -0.97 6.02
N LEU A 451 -8.97 -0.49 5.31
CA LEU A 451 -8.87 0.90 4.85
C LEU A 451 -9.24 0.92 3.38
N HIS A 452 -10.49 1.31 3.10
CA HIS A 452 -11.02 1.47 1.76
C HIS A 452 -11.31 2.95 1.53
N VAL A 453 -10.59 3.56 0.58
CA VAL A 453 -10.64 4.99 0.28
C VAL A 453 -11.00 5.15 -1.18
N GLN A 454 -12.20 5.70 -1.42
CA GLN A 454 -12.75 5.91 -2.76
C GLN A 454 -12.81 7.40 -3.12
N GLY A 455 -12.77 8.30 -2.13
CA GLY A 455 -12.75 9.74 -2.34
C GLY A 455 -11.37 10.28 -2.72
N MET A 456 -11.34 11.33 -3.53
CA MET A 456 -10.13 12.08 -3.87
C MET A 456 -9.77 13.03 -2.72
N SER A 457 -8.49 13.07 -2.34
CA SER A 457 -7.98 13.90 -1.23
C SER A 457 -6.52 14.31 -1.47
N TYR A 458 -5.92 15.09 -0.57
CA TYR A 458 -4.48 15.37 -0.58
C TYR A 458 -3.63 14.35 0.20
N TRP A 459 -4.25 13.41 0.91
CA TRP A 459 -3.55 12.50 1.80
C TRP A 459 -2.91 11.31 1.08
N ALA A 460 -3.74 10.46 0.46
CA ALA A 460 -3.33 9.26 -0.26
C ALA A 460 -4.26 9.02 -1.45
N PRO A 461 -3.78 8.38 -2.53
CA PRO A 461 -4.59 8.17 -3.72
C PRO A 461 -5.76 7.22 -3.46
N ALA A 462 -6.92 7.59 -4.01
CA ALA A 462 -8.08 6.71 -4.08
C ALA A 462 -7.74 5.45 -4.89
N ASN A 463 -8.46 4.36 -4.62
CA ASN A 463 -8.30 3.12 -5.36
C ASN A 463 -8.77 3.26 -6.81
N ILE A 464 -7.94 2.85 -7.77
CA ILE A 464 -8.27 2.87 -9.21
C ILE A 464 -8.88 1.54 -9.71
N GLY A 465 -9.28 0.67 -8.78
CA GLY A 465 -9.82 -0.65 -9.05
C GLY A 465 -10.45 -1.26 -7.80
N PRO A 466 -11.02 -2.48 -7.92
CA PRO A 466 -11.75 -3.15 -6.84
C PRO A 466 -10.79 -3.76 -5.79
N TYR A 467 -10.04 -2.93 -5.07
CA TYR A 467 -9.15 -3.30 -3.98
C TYR A 467 -9.20 -2.25 -2.86
N SER A 468 -8.74 -2.61 -1.67
CA SER A 468 -8.59 -1.68 -0.54
C SER A 468 -7.13 -1.29 -0.36
N GLN A 469 -6.85 -0.08 0.11
CA GLN A 469 -5.50 0.41 0.35
C GLN A 469 -4.76 -0.48 1.34
N ALA A 470 -5.43 -0.88 2.42
CA ALA A 470 -4.85 -1.78 3.40
C ALA A 470 -5.89 -2.63 4.12
N THR A 471 -5.44 -3.77 4.65
CA THR A 471 -6.20 -4.57 5.62
C THR A 471 -5.32 -4.96 6.79
N GLU A 472 -5.92 -5.09 7.96
CA GLU A 472 -5.26 -5.59 9.16
C GLU A 472 -5.99 -6.81 9.70
N GLN A 473 -5.23 -7.87 9.94
CA GLN A 473 -5.75 -9.08 10.58
C GLN A 473 -4.61 -9.84 11.26
N ALA A 474 -4.91 -10.46 12.40
CA ALA A 474 -3.93 -11.22 13.19
C ALA A 474 -2.62 -10.45 13.44
N TYR A 475 -2.71 -9.17 13.81
CA TYR A 475 -1.57 -8.28 14.09
C TYR A 475 -0.61 -8.04 12.92
N HIS A 476 -1.08 -8.32 11.70
CA HIS A 476 -0.37 -7.99 10.47
C HIS A 476 -1.17 -7.00 9.65
N GLY A 477 -0.46 -6.02 9.08
CA GLY A 477 -0.98 -5.08 8.11
C GLY A 477 -0.57 -5.51 6.70
N PHE A 478 -1.46 -5.35 5.74
CA PHE A 478 -1.21 -5.66 4.33
C PHE A 478 -1.57 -4.43 3.52
N ILE A 479 -0.62 -3.88 2.76
CA ILE A 479 -0.82 -2.67 1.96
C ILE A 479 -0.81 -3.04 0.47
N ALA A 480 -1.79 -2.53 -0.27
CA ALA A 480 -1.93 -2.71 -1.71
C ALA A 480 -0.77 -2.09 -2.49
N GLY A 481 -0.65 -2.45 -3.76
CA GLY A 481 0.30 -1.85 -4.68
C GLY A 481 0.15 -0.32 -4.74
N GLN A 482 1.24 0.41 -4.47
CA GLN A 482 1.31 1.86 -4.56
C GLN A 482 2.18 2.26 -5.73
N ILE A 483 1.57 2.86 -6.76
CA ILE A 483 2.26 3.56 -7.84
C ILE A 483 2.35 5.05 -7.52
N GLY A 484 3.19 5.78 -8.26
CA GLY A 484 3.43 7.22 -8.06
C GLY A 484 2.28 8.09 -8.55
N MET A 485 1.06 7.91 -8.02
CA MET A 485 -0.07 8.77 -8.33
C MET A 485 -0.15 9.97 -7.39
N GLU A 486 -0.47 11.12 -7.95
CA GLU A 486 -0.83 12.30 -7.18
C GLU A 486 -2.22 12.09 -6.56
N PRO A 487 -2.37 12.17 -5.23
CA PRO A 487 -3.65 11.88 -4.54
C PRO A 487 -4.84 12.71 -5.03
N SER A 488 -4.61 13.98 -5.36
CA SER A 488 -5.63 14.97 -5.72
C SER A 488 -6.14 14.87 -7.15
N THR A 489 -5.39 14.20 -8.03
CA THR A 489 -5.73 14.08 -9.46
C THR A 489 -5.76 12.63 -9.95
N LEU A 490 -5.18 11.70 -9.18
CA LEU A 490 -4.91 10.31 -9.52
C LEU A 490 -4.03 10.13 -10.77
N ASN A 491 -3.34 11.18 -11.22
CA ASN A 491 -2.43 11.12 -12.35
C ASN A 491 -1.03 10.72 -11.90
N VAL A 492 -0.29 10.07 -12.80
CA VAL A 492 1.15 9.86 -12.61
C VAL A 492 1.91 11.12 -13.09
N PRO A 493 3.04 11.49 -12.48
CA PRO A 493 3.85 12.65 -12.86
C PRO A 493 4.15 12.69 -14.36
N VAL A 494 4.00 13.87 -14.96
CA VAL A 494 4.38 14.16 -16.35
C VAL A 494 5.36 15.34 -16.37
N PRO A 495 6.52 15.22 -17.06
CA PRO A 495 7.01 14.05 -17.77
C PRO A 495 7.35 12.87 -16.84
N VAL A 496 7.33 11.66 -17.40
CA VAL A 496 7.68 10.41 -16.71
C VAL A 496 9.06 10.54 -16.08
N SER A 497 9.17 10.19 -14.79
CA SER A 497 10.41 10.26 -14.02
C SER A 497 10.39 9.20 -12.93
N LEU A 498 11.34 8.25 -13.00
CA LEU A 498 11.49 7.23 -11.97
C LEU A 498 11.65 7.86 -10.58
N ALA A 499 12.46 8.93 -10.46
CA ALA A 499 12.69 9.61 -9.20
C ALA A 499 11.41 10.16 -8.59
N LYS A 500 10.62 10.94 -9.35
CA LYS A 500 9.34 11.50 -8.88
C LYS A 500 8.30 10.43 -8.59
N GLU A 501 8.20 9.40 -9.44
CA GLU A 501 7.26 8.31 -9.21
C GLU A 501 7.65 7.49 -7.98
N THR A 502 8.95 7.26 -7.75
CA THR A 502 9.48 6.55 -6.59
C THR A 502 9.22 7.32 -5.30
N SER A 503 9.53 8.61 -5.28
CA SER A 503 9.31 9.47 -4.11
C SER A 503 7.83 9.56 -3.75
N LEU A 504 6.97 9.82 -4.75
CA LEU A 504 5.53 9.95 -4.55
C LEU A 504 4.87 8.63 -4.13
N SER A 505 5.26 7.51 -4.74
CA SER A 505 4.71 6.19 -4.37
C SER A 505 5.11 5.75 -2.97
N LEU A 506 6.36 5.97 -2.56
CA LEU A 506 6.83 5.69 -1.20
C LEU A 506 6.19 6.62 -0.16
N ARG A 507 5.97 7.90 -0.51
CA ARG A 507 5.21 8.84 0.32
C ARG A 507 3.77 8.38 0.52
N ASN A 508 3.08 7.98 -0.55
CA ASN A 508 1.72 7.43 -0.48
C ASN A 508 1.66 6.17 0.39
N LEU A 509 2.64 5.27 0.22
CA LEU A 509 2.79 4.06 1.02
C LEU A 509 2.97 4.38 2.51
N ALA A 510 3.83 5.35 2.86
CA ALA A 510 4.05 5.79 4.22
C ALA A 510 2.78 6.41 4.85
N GLN A 511 2.03 7.19 4.08
CA GLN A 511 0.76 7.78 4.53
C GLN A 511 -0.29 6.72 4.85
N ILE A 512 -0.39 5.67 4.04
CA ILE A 512 -1.28 4.52 4.31
C ILE A 512 -0.84 3.75 5.57
N ALA A 513 0.47 3.55 5.75
CA ALA A 513 1.02 2.91 6.95
C ALA A 513 0.75 3.73 8.22
N ALA A 514 0.92 5.05 8.16
CA ALA A 514 0.79 5.95 9.31
C ALA A 514 -0.62 6.00 9.90
N VAL A 515 -1.67 6.01 9.07
CA VAL A 515 -3.09 5.98 9.53
C VAL A 515 -3.41 4.72 10.34
N ARG A 516 -2.60 3.69 10.17
CA ARG A 516 -2.67 2.40 10.86
C ARG A 516 -1.70 2.28 12.04
N LYS A 517 -1.11 3.40 12.47
CA LYS A 517 -0.05 3.47 13.50
C LYS A 517 1.15 2.58 13.16
N GLY A 518 1.35 2.30 11.87
CA GLY A 518 2.49 1.60 11.32
C GLY A 518 3.56 2.59 10.89
N ASP A 519 4.80 2.12 10.80
CA ASP A 519 5.93 2.85 10.27
C ASP A 519 6.79 1.92 9.40
N LEU A 520 7.24 2.41 8.23
CA LEU A 520 7.95 1.60 7.26
C LEU A 520 9.34 1.16 7.76
N CYS A 521 9.95 1.93 8.66
CA CYS A 521 11.26 1.63 9.21
C CYS A 521 11.23 0.45 10.19
N HIS A 522 10.29 0.44 11.13
CA HIS A 522 10.32 -0.52 12.25
C HIS A 522 9.30 -1.66 12.16
N ARG A 523 8.29 -1.55 11.29
CA ARG A 523 7.15 -2.46 11.26
C ARG A 523 7.01 -3.26 9.97
N THR A 524 7.93 -3.12 9.03
CA THR A 524 7.88 -3.83 7.75
C THR A 524 8.41 -5.25 7.89
N ALA A 525 7.59 -6.24 7.57
CA ALA A 525 7.98 -7.66 7.51
C ALA A 525 8.50 -8.06 6.12
N LEU A 526 7.91 -7.49 5.05
CA LEU A 526 8.30 -7.73 3.66
C LEU A 526 7.90 -6.54 2.80
N CYS A 527 8.81 -6.10 1.94
CA CYS A 527 8.54 -5.16 0.87
C CYS A 527 8.77 -5.81 -0.49
N ILE A 528 7.82 -5.63 -1.41
CA ILE A 528 7.88 -6.08 -2.79
C ILE A 528 7.82 -4.84 -3.68
N ALA A 529 8.84 -4.65 -4.52
CA ALA A 529 8.83 -3.63 -5.56
C ALA A 529 8.69 -4.28 -6.94
N TYR A 530 7.67 -3.91 -7.68
CA TYR A 530 7.56 -4.22 -9.10
C TYR A 530 8.13 -3.05 -9.90
N VAL A 531 9.09 -3.31 -10.78
CA VAL A 531 9.69 -2.28 -11.65
C VAL A 531 9.48 -2.62 -13.11
N ASN A 532 9.27 -1.62 -13.95
CA ASN A 532 9.04 -1.86 -15.38
C ASN A 532 10.33 -2.11 -16.20
N ASN A 533 11.50 -1.87 -15.60
CA ASN A 533 12.80 -2.01 -16.22
C ASN A 533 13.82 -2.54 -15.19
N PRO A 534 14.60 -3.59 -15.52
CA PRO A 534 15.65 -4.09 -14.64
C PRO A 534 16.69 -3.04 -14.21
N SER A 535 16.95 -2.00 -15.02
CA SER A 535 17.89 -0.94 -14.63
C SER A 535 17.43 -0.19 -13.36
N HIS A 536 16.14 -0.20 -13.06
CA HIS A 536 15.58 0.50 -11.91
C HIS A 536 15.87 -0.19 -10.57
N PHE A 537 16.38 -1.43 -10.55
CA PHE A 537 16.62 -2.17 -9.30
C PHE A 537 17.51 -1.41 -8.30
N GLY A 538 18.69 -0.94 -8.73
CA GLY A 538 19.61 -0.20 -7.87
C GLY A 538 19.00 1.10 -7.31
N PRO A 539 18.48 2.01 -8.16
CA PRO A 539 17.84 3.24 -7.70
C PRO A 539 16.65 3.00 -6.74
N VAL A 540 15.79 2.03 -7.02
CA VAL A 540 14.61 1.69 -6.21
C VAL A 540 15.03 1.07 -4.88
N GLN A 541 16.03 0.19 -4.86
CA GLN A 541 16.58 -0.36 -3.63
C GLN A 541 17.14 0.75 -2.72
N ALA A 542 17.92 1.68 -3.28
CA ALA A 542 18.48 2.80 -2.52
C ALA A 542 17.38 3.71 -1.93
N ALA A 543 16.28 3.91 -2.66
CA ALA A 543 15.11 4.62 -2.15
C ALA A 543 14.44 3.87 -0.99
N TRP A 544 14.29 2.55 -1.09
CA TRP A 544 13.73 1.71 -0.03
C TRP A 544 14.56 1.76 1.25
N GLU A 545 15.88 1.61 1.14
CA GLU A 545 16.82 1.71 2.27
C GLU A 545 16.75 3.09 2.93
N ARG A 546 16.50 4.15 2.16
CA ARG A 546 16.39 5.52 2.68
C ARG A 546 15.15 5.75 3.54
N ILE A 547 13.99 5.21 3.14
CA ILE A 547 12.70 5.43 3.82
C ILE A 547 12.43 4.43 4.95
N SER A 548 12.97 3.21 4.83
CA SER A 548 12.89 2.20 5.87
C SER A 548 14.02 2.41 6.90
N ASN A 549 15.03 1.55 6.89
CA ASN A 549 16.21 1.66 7.73
C ASN A 549 17.45 1.32 6.89
N LYS A 550 18.36 2.27 6.72
CA LYS A 550 19.56 2.05 5.90
C LYS A 550 20.54 1.06 6.52
N ASP A 551 20.61 1.02 7.85
CA ASP A 551 21.56 0.18 8.58
C ASP A 551 21.08 -1.26 8.69
N THR A 552 19.76 -1.45 8.78
CA THR A 552 19.11 -2.77 8.90
C THR A 552 17.83 -2.82 8.07
N PRO A 553 17.93 -2.77 6.73
CA PRO A 553 16.74 -2.72 5.88
C PRO A 553 15.91 -3.99 6.04
N PRO A 554 14.58 -3.87 6.12
CA PRO A 554 13.69 -5.03 6.17
C PRO A 554 13.76 -5.82 4.85
N PRO A 555 13.35 -7.11 4.85
CA PRO A 555 13.37 -7.94 3.65
C PRO A 555 12.72 -7.25 2.44
N PHE A 556 13.47 -7.18 1.35
CA PHE A 556 13.11 -6.49 0.13
C PHE A 556 13.22 -7.42 -1.09
N LEU A 557 12.18 -7.44 -1.92
CA LEU A 557 12.13 -8.21 -3.16
C LEU A 557 11.79 -7.29 -4.33
N ALA A 558 12.72 -7.12 -5.25
CA ALA A 558 12.47 -6.40 -6.50
C ALA A 558 12.18 -7.38 -7.65
N ILE A 559 11.13 -7.12 -8.43
CA ILE A 559 10.69 -7.97 -9.54
C ILE A 559 10.49 -7.11 -10.79
N SER A 560 11.15 -7.49 -11.89
CA SER A 560 10.94 -6.82 -13.19
C SER A 560 9.65 -7.31 -13.85
N MET A 561 8.83 -6.37 -14.30
CA MET A 561 7.53 -6.60 -14.93
C MET A 561 7.45 -5.86 -16.26
N PRO A 562 6.98 -6.48 -17.36
CA PRO A 562 6.88 -5.79 -18.66
C PRO A 562 6.04 -4.51 -18.66
N SER A 563 5.04 -4.41 -17.76
CA SER A 563 4.21 -3.21 -17.63
C SER A 563 3.59 -3.11 -16.25
N LEU A 564 3.36 -1.88 -15.79
CA LEU A 564 2.66 -1.56 -14.55
C LEU A 564 1.40 -0.73 -14.86
N PRO A 565 0.43 -0.67 -13.94
CA PRO A 565 -0.76 0.17 -14.09
C PRO A 565 -0.42 1.61 -14.44
N LYS A 566 -1.21 2.21 -15.34
CA LYS A 566 -1.02 3.59 -15.84
C LYS A 566 0.36 3.88 -16.46
N GLY A 567 1.15 2.85 -16.78
CA GLY A 567 2.50 3.02 -17.32
C GLY A 567 3.53 3.46 -16.29
N ALA A 568 3.25 3.22 -15.00
CA ALA A 568 4.15 3.57 -13.91
C ALA A 568 5.53 2.89 -14.05
N GLN A 569 6.55 3.48 -13.43
CA GLN A 569 7.92 2.94 -13.42
C GLN A 569 8.16 1.97 -12.25
N VAL A 570 7.44 2.17 -11.14
CA VAL A 570 7.54 1.36 -9.91
C VAL A 570 6.19 1.23 -9.20
N GLU A 571 5.92 0.06 -8.62
CA GLU A 571 4.78 -0.23 -7.75
C GLU A 571 5.25 -0.95 -6.48
N TRP A 572 4.84 -0.47 -5.30
CA TRP A 572 5.26 -1.02 -4.00
C TRP A 572 4.13 -1.77 -3.29
N GLN A 573 4.41 -2.96 -2.78
CA GLN A 573 3.48 -3.72 -1.95
C GLN A 573 4.16 -4.13 -0.65
N VAL A 574 3.50 -3.93 0.49
CA VAL A 574 4.14 -4.13 1.82
C VAL A 574 3.29 -4.99 2.73
N VAL A 575 3.96 -5.85 3.49
CA VAL A 575 3.42 -6.56 4.64
C VAL A 575 4.07 -6.02 5.90
N MET A 576 3.25 -5.68 6.90
CA MET A 576 3.65 -5.08 8.16
C MET A 576 3.27 -5.98 9.35
N HIS A 577 3.93 -5.78 10.49
CA HIS A 577 3.57 -6.39 11.78
C HIS A 577 3.35 -5.31 12.84
N HIS A 578 2.38 -5.49 13.74
CA HIS A 578 2.07 -4.52 14.80
C HIS A 578 2.89 -4.75 16.09
N GLY A 579 3.83 -5.71 16.08
CA GLY A 579 4.75 -5.99 17.20
C GLY A 579 4.10 -6.54 18.47
N LYS A 580 2.83 -6.93 18.44
CA LYS A 580 2.22 -7.74 19.50
C LYS A 580 2.56 -9.21 19.23
N VAL A 581 3.35 -9.79 20.13
CA VAL A 581 3.72 -11.21 20.09
C VAL A 581 2.51 -12.04 20.55
N TYR A 582 2.28 -13.20 19.91
CA TYR A 582 1.47 -14.26 20.50
C TYR A 582 2.15 -14.69 21.81
N ALA A 583 1.70 -14.15 22.94
CA ALA A 583 1.98 -14.80 24.22
C ALA A 583 1.13 -16.08 24.23
N ASP A 584 1.74 -17.18 23.82
CA ASP A 584 1.17 -18.50 24.06
C ASP A 584 0.81 -18.61 25.54
N LYS A 585 -0.34 -19.23 25.82
CA LYS A 585 -0.81 -19.54 27.17
C LYS A 585 0.29 -20.29 27.95
N ALA A 586 1.10 -19.56 28.69
CA ALA A 586 2.14 -20.13 29.53
C ALA A 586 2.20 -19.45 30.89
N VAL A 587 1.07 -19.05 31.48
CA VAL A 587 0.97 -18.89 32.95
C VAL A 587 -0.48 -19.12 33.41
N GLU A 588 -0.92 -20.37 33.45
CA GLU A 588 -1.94 -20.81 34.42
C GLU A 588 -1.25 -21.76 35.41
N ASP A 589 -0.23 -21.32 36.18
CA ASP A 589 0.09 -21.99 37.46
C ASP A 589 1.07 -21.29 38.42
N THR A 590 1.38 -20.01 38.29
CA THR A 590 2.24 -19.35 39.30
C THR A 590 1.49 -18.20 39.95
N GLY A 591 0.84 -18.52 41.07
CA GLY A 591 0.12 -17.57 41.92
C GLY A 591 1.04 -16.55 42.60
N TYR A 592 1.56 -15.62 41.82
CA TYR A 592 2.22 -14.42 42.32
C TYR A 592 1.37 -13.20 41.93
N ASP A 593 0.87 -12.51 42.96
CA ASP A 593 0.36 -11.14 42.84
C ASP A 593 1.50 -10.27 42.28
N THR A 594 1.35 -9.77 41.07
CA THR A 594 2.25 -8.76 40.51
C THR A 594 1.62 -7.38 40.68
N ASP A 595 2.28 -6.55 41.49
CA ASP A 595 1.96 -5.13 41.69
C ASP A 595 2.05 -4.34 40.37
N ASP A 596 1.21 -3.30 40.22
CA ASP A 596 1.00 -2.51 39.00
C ASP A 596 2.29 -1.92 38.36
N ASP A 597 3.37 -1.78 39.12
CA ASP A 597 4.66 -1.29 38.62
C ASP A 597 5.40 -2.32 37.74
N ASP A 598 5.17 -3.63 37.91
CA ASP A 598 5.84 -4.67 37.09
C ASP A 598 5.21 -4.80 35.69
N MET A 599 3.91 -4.51 35.55
CA MET A 599 3.22 -4.41 34.26
C MET A 599 3.75 -3.23 33.43
N TYR A 600 4.01 -2.09 34.09
CA TYR A 600 4.57 -0.90 33.45
C TYR A 600 6.01 -1.11 32.97
N GLN A 601 6.78 -1.95 33.67
CA GLN A 601 8.15 -2.33 33.26
C GLN A 601 8.15 -3.39 32.14
N LEU A 602 7.17 -4.30 32.10
CA LEU A 602 6.98 -5.22 30.98
C LEU A 602 6.61 -4.49 29.69
N GLU A 603 5.67 -3.53 29.74
CA GLU A 603 5.31 -2.71 28.57
C GLU A 603 6.51 -1.87 28.08
N LYS A 604 7.33 -1.33 28.99
CA LYS A 604 8.57 -0.61 28.60
C LYS A 604 9.64 -1.50 27.98
N ARG A 605 9.77 -2.77 28.41
CA ARG A 605 10.72 -3.72 27.79
C ARG A 605 10.24 -4.18 26.41
N VAL A 606 8.92 -4.28 26.17
CA VAL A 606 8.34 -4.56 24.85
C VAL A 606 8.47 -3.36 23.89
N LEU A 607 8.68 -2.15 24.42
CA LEU A 607 8.79 -0.90 23.66
C LEU A 607 10.23 -0.41 23.41
N GLN A 608 11.28 -1.11 23.89
CA GLN A 608 12.64 -0.78 23.50
C GLN A 608 12.97 -1.37 22.11
N PRO A 609 13.66 -0.63 21.22
CA PRO A 609 14.13 -1.13 19.94
C PRO A 609 15.33 -2.06 20.15
N ALA A 610 15.12 -3.16 20.85
CA ALA A 610 16.03 -4.29 20.88
C ALA A 610 15.58 -5.21 19.74
N VAL A 611 16.33 -5.14 18.64
CA VAL A 611 16.58 -6.23 17.70
C VAL A 611 15.46 -7.27 17.65
N LEU A 612 14.57 -7.15 16.66
CA LEU A 612 13.83 -8.29 16.11
C LEU A 612 14.86 -9.25 15.52
N SER A 613 15.56 -9.95 16.41
CA SER A 613 16.32 -11.13 16.07
C SER A 613 15.26 -12.16 15.69
N LEU A 614 15.32 -12.62 14.44
CA LEU A 614 14.68 -13.85 13.98
C LEU A 614 15.27 -15.11 14.67
N SER A 615 15.73 -14.98 15.92
CA SER A 615 16.25 -16.03 16.78
C SER A 615 16.17 -15.60 18.25
N HIS A 616 15.50 -16.40 19.10
CA HIS A 616 15.52 -16.20 20.55
C HIS A 616 16.93 -16.45 21.12
N GLU A 617 17.37 -15.62 22.07
CA GLU A 617 18.30 -16.01 23.14
C GLU A 617 17.62 -15.83 24.50
N PRO A 618 17.82 -16.74 25.48
CA PRO A 618 17.38 -16.56 26.86
C PRO A 618 18.46 -15.85 27.73
N PRO A 619 18.09 -15.25 28.87
CA PRO A 619 19.02 -14.52 29.75
C PRO A 619 19.92 -15.45 30.60
N PRO A 620 21.08 -14.97 31.08
CA PRO A 620 22.06 -15.78 31.78
C PRO A 620 21.77 -15.86 33.28
N SER A 621 21.41 -17.04 33.78
CA SER A 621 21.75 -17.48 35.14
C SER A 621 21.35 -18.94 35.40
N CYS A 622 22.27 -19.88 35.19
CA CYS A 622 22.50 -20.97 36.14
C CYS A 622 23.78 -21.71 35.72
N GLU A 623 24.77 -21.69 36.60
CA GLU A 623 25.91 -22.59 36.56
C GLU A 623 25.39 -24.02 36.77
N ASP A 624 25.34 -24.84 35.73
CA ASP A 624 25.83 -26.22 35.75
C ASP A 624 25.66 -26.90 34.37
N ALA A 625 26.75 -27.52 33.92
CA ALA A 625 26.96 -28.02 32.58
C ALA A 625 26.22 -29.34 32.31
N GLY A 626 25.54 -29.42 31.15
CA GLY A 626 24.96 -30.67 30.64
C GLY A 626 24.32 -30.54 29.26
N ALA A 627 25.16 -30.56 28.21
CA ALA A 627 24.85 -30.88 26.81
C ALA A 627 23.44 -30.53 26.27
N LEU A 628 23.28 -29.33 25.71
CA LEU A 628 22.17 -29.01 24.79
C LEU A 628 22.74 -28.35 23.53
N THR A 629 22.53 -29.02 22.40
CA THR A 629 22.97 -28.63 21.06
C THR A 629 21.99 -27.60 20.49
N TRP A 630 22.53 -26.46 20.08
CA TRP A 630 21.79 -25.36 19.47
C TRP A 630 21.46 -25.70 18.01
N LYS A 631 20.17 -25.71 17.65
CA LYS A 631 19.68 -25.72 16.27
C LYS A 631 19.22 -24.31 15.91
N ALA A 632 19.91 -23.65 14.98
CA ALA A 632 19.44 -22.42 14.35
C ALA A 632 18.58 -22.79 13.12
N GLU A 633 17.26 -22.78 13.27
CA GLU A 633 16.30 -22.90 12.17
C GLU A 633 15.76 -21.48 11.86
N THR A 634 16.18 -20.87 10.76
CA THR A 634 15.54 -19.65 10.22
C THR A 634 14.29 -20.06 9.43
N SER A 635 13.20 -20.37 10.13
CA SER A 635 11.88 -20.63 9.53
C SER A 635 10.86 -19.59 9.99
N SER A 636 10.73 -18.48 9.26
CA SER A 636 9.56 -17.62 9.45
C SER A 636 8.34 -18.32 8.83
N TRP A 637 7.56 -19.00 9.68
CA TRP A 637 6.29 -19.64 9.33
C TRP A 637 5.31 -18.69 8.61
N PHE A 638 5.46 -17.38 8.83
CA PHE A 638 4.60 -16.36 8.25
C PHE A 638 5.03 -15.91 6.84
N LEU A 639 6.33 -15.71 6.60
CA LEU A 639 6.81 -15.21 5.30
C LEU A 639 7.02 -16.31 4.26
N SER A 640 7.38 -17.52 4.70
CA SER A 640 7.68 -18.64 3.79
C SER A 640 6.52 -18.97 2.84
N PRO A 641 5.24 -19.06 3.28
CA PRO A 641 4.12 -19.32 2.37
C PRO A 641 3.93 -18.22 1.31
N ILE A 642 4.13 -16.96 1.68
CA ILE A 642 3.97 -15.82 0.76
C ILE A 642 5.05 -15.84 -0.33
N LEU A 643 6.31 -16.06 0.06
CA LEU A 643 7.42 -16.15 -0.88
C LEU A 643 7.31 -17.38 -1.78
N MET A 644 6.84 -18.51 -1.25
CA MET A 644 6.58 -19.71 -2.05
C MET A 644 5.52 -19.45 -3.12
N ALA A 645 4.43 -18.76 -2.80
CA ALA A 645 3.40 -18.41 -3.77
C ALA A 645 3.94 -17.51 -4.90
N LEU A 646 4.86 -16.59 -4.59
CA LEU A 646 5.52 -15.72 -5.58
C LEU A 646 6.50 -16.47 -6.48
N SER A 647 7.13 -17.54 -5.99
CA SER A 647 8.11 -18.33 -6.76
C SER A 647 7.53 -19.08 -7.97
N VAL A 648 6.20 -19.16 -8.09
CA VAL A 648 5.48 -19.89 -9.16
C VAL A 648 5.31 -19.05 -10.45
N VAL A 649 5.74 -17.78 -10.45
CA VAL A 649 5.69 -16.90 -11.63
C VAL A 649 6.89 -17.19 -12.55
N ARG A 650 6.65 -17.77 -13.75
CA ARG A 650 7.71 -18.01 -14.75
C ARG A 650 8.15 -16.70 -15.44
N ILE A 651 9.46 -16.52 -15.55
CA ILE A 651 10.13 -15.55 -16.44
C ILE A 651 10.67 -16.34 -17.65
N PRO A 652 10.55 -15.89 -18.92
CA PRO A 652 11.00 -16.67 -20.08
C PRO A 652 12.54 -16.84 -20.12
N GLU A 653 13.04 -18.04 -20.41
CA GLU A 653 14.49 -18.36 -20.56
C GLU A 653 14.94 -18.34 -22.06
N GLU A 654 16.16 -17.84 -22.32
CA GLU A 654 17.01 -18.21 -23.48
C GLU A 654 17.59 -19.64 -23.29
N PRO A 655 18.09 -20.34 -24.34
CA PRO A 655 18.37 -21.78 -24.25
C PRO A 655 19.44 -22.13 -23.19
N SER A 656 19.05 -22.97 -22.22
CA SER A 656 19.80 -23.27 -20.99
C SER A 656 21.02 -24.21 -21.18
N LEU A 657 22.05 -24.01 -20.35
CA LEU A 657 23.31 -24.79 -20.25
C LEU A 657 23.05 -26.25 -19.83
N VAL A 658 21.85 -26.55 -19.32
CA VAL A 658 21.29 -27.89 -19.08
C VAL A 658 21.37 -28.76 -20.33
N SER A 659 21.13 -28.18 -21.50
CA SER A 659 21.23 -28.89 -22.78
C SER A 659 22.66 -29.38 -23.05
N GLN A 660 23.69 -28.63 -22.62
CA GLN A 660 25.10 -28.93 -22.85
C GLN A 660 25.70 -29.90 -21.82
N LEU A 661 25.19 -29.92 -20.60
CA LEU A 661 25.65 -30.84 -19.54
C LEU A 661 25.07 -32.24 -19.64
N SER A 662 23.90 -32.38 -20.26
CA SER A 662 23.29 -33.69 -20.54
C SER A 662 24.17 -34.61 -21.40
N THR A 663 25.15 -34.03 -22.12
CA THR A 663 26.11 -34.76 -22.97
C THR A 663 27.41 -35.19 -22.27
N LEU A 664 27.66 -34.79 -21.02
CA LEU A 664 28.87 -35.19 -20.28
C LEU A 664 28.74 -36.60 -19.68
N SER A 665 29.31 -37.60 -20.36
CA SER A 665 29.35 -38.98 -19.90
C SER A 665 30.44 -39.18 -18.83
N ILE A 666 30.06 -39.13 -17.55
CA ILE A 666 30.96 -39.39 -16.42
C ILE A 666 30.90 -40.89 -16.05
N SER A 667 32.02 -41.59 -16.21
CA SER A 667 32.20 -42.98 -15.80
C SER A 667 32.57 -43.04 -14.32
N ILE A 668 31.58 -43.16 -13.45
CA ILE A 668 31.79 -43.42 -12.01
C ILE A 668 31.89 -44.94 -11.81
N LYS A 669 32.98 -45.42 -11.21
CA LYS A 669 33.20 -46.85 -10.91
C LYS A 669 32.54 -47.24 -9.58
N GLU A 670 31.23 -47.02 -9.43
CA GLU A 670 30.44 -47.53 -8.30
C GLU A 670 29.40 -48.54 -8.78
N LYS A 671 29.10 -49.55 -7.94
CA LYS A 671 28.05 -50.54 -8.24
C LYS A 671 26.64 -50.10 -7.80
N ASP A 672 26.52 -49.04 -6.99
CA ASP A 672 25.24 -48.57 -6.47
C ASP A 672 24.65 -47.44 -7.31
N THR A 673 23.70 -47.79 -8.18
CA THR A 673 23.10 -46.92 -9.20
C THR A 673 22.17 -45.85 -8.63
N SER A 674 21.66 -46.04 -7.41
CA SER A 674 20.69 -45.12 -6.79
C SER A 674 21.34 -43.85 -6.24
N VAL A 675 22.52 -43.98 -5.63
CA VAL A 675 23.31 -42.87 -5.09
C VAL A 675 23.87 -42.03 -6.22
N ILE A 676 24.38 -42.65 -7.29
CA ILE A 676 24.87 -41.96 -8.48
C ILE A 676 23.77 -41.11 -9.13
N LYS A 677 22.54 -41.64 -9.25
CA LYS A 677 21.42 -40.90 -9.82
C LYS A 677 21.07 -39.67 -8.98
N THR A 678 20.99 -39.84 -7.66
CA THR A 678 20.66 -38.77 -6.72
C THR A 678 21.68 -37.62 -6.75
N VAL A 679 22.98 -37.95 -6.79
CA VAL A 679 24.05 -36.95 -6.90
C VAL A 679 23.96 -36.21 -8.23
N LYS A 680 23.67 -36.91 -9.34
CA LYS A 680 23.48 -36.27 -10.66
C LYS A 680 22.28 -35.31 -10.66
N ASP A 681 21.17 -35.69 -10.04
CA ASP A 681 19.96 -34.87 -9.97
C ASP A 681 20.19 -33.59 -9.13
N MET A 682 20.86 -33.70 -7.98
CA MET A 682 21.24 -32.54 -7.16
C MET A 682 22.15 -31.56 -7.92
N MET A 683 23.11 -32.10 -8.68
CA MET A 683 24.03 -31.29 -9.46
C MET A 683 23.34 -30.61 -10.65
N ALA A 684 22.40 -31.28 -11.32
CA ALA A 684 21.60 -30.68 -12.36
C ALA A 684 20.80 -29.46 -11.83
N MET A 685 20.22 -29.56 -10.63
CA MET A 685 19.52 -28.45 -9.98
C MET A 685 20.46 -27.29 -9.61
N MET A 686 21.66 -27.58 -9.12
CA MET A 686 22.64 -26.53 -8.80
C MET A 686 23.15 -25.80 -10.02
N ILE A 687 23.42 -26.54 -11.10
CA ILE A 687 23.91 -25.93 -12.32
C ILE A 687 22.80 -25.12 -12.99
N GLN A 688 21.55 -25.55 -12.93
CA GLN A 688 20.39 -24.74 -13.33
C GLN A 688 20.26 -23.44 -12.52
N GLY A 689 20.51 -23.50 -11.21
CA GLY A 689 20.53 -22.29 -10.35
C GLY A 689 21.65 -21.32 -10.74
N LEU A 690 22.87 -21.86 -10.89
CA LEU A 690 24.05 -21.13 -11.35
C LEU A 690 23.86 -20.50 -12.73
N ASP A 691 23.27 -21.22 -13.68
CA ASP A 691 22.94 -20.72 -15.01
C ASP A 691 22.07 -19.48 -14.95
N ARG A 692 21.02 -19.53 -14.11
CA ARG A 692 20.09 -18.40 -13.94
C ARG A 692 20.79 -17.18 -13.35
N ILE A 693 21.72 -17.42 -12.42
CA ILE A 693 22.53 -16.38 -11.79
C ILE A 693 23.54 -15.81 -12.80
N LEU A 694 24.29 -16.65 -13.50
CA LEU A 694 25.32 -16.23 -14.46
C LEU A 694 24.72 -15.59 -15.71
N ALA A 695 23.60 -16.10 -16.23
CA ALA A 695 22.87 -15.49 -17.35
C ALA A 695 22.33 -14.09 -17.01
N SER A 696 22.10 -13.79 -15.73
CA SER A 696 21.71 -12.45 -15.28
C SER A 696 22.88 -11.45 -15.22
N HIS A 697 24.14 -11.90 -15.36
CA HIS A 697 25.35 -11.08 -15.17
C HIS A 697 26.28 -10.98 -16.40
N VAL A 698 25.86 -11.39 -17.60
CA VAL A 698 26.70 -11.26 -18.81
C VAL A 698 26.44 -9.94 -19.53
N ARG A 699 27.10 -8.86 -19.06
CA ARG A 699 27.91 -7.89 -19.84
C ARG A 699 28.02 -6.54 -19.11
N VAL A 700 29.05 -6.40 -18.28
CA VAL A 700 29.76 -5.13 -18.15
C VAL A 700 31.25 -5.44 -18.27
N ALA A 701 31.88 -4.90 -19.30
CA ALA A 701 33.31 -5.06 -19.53
C ALA A 701 34.04 -4.02 -18.68
N ALA A 702 34.74 -4.46 -17.63
CA ALA A 702 35.64 -3.60 -16.89
C ALA A 702 36.79 -3.13 -17.81
N GLY A 703 36.81 -1.83 -18.09
CA GLY A 703 37.93 -1.14 -18.72
C GLY A 703 39.18 -1.18 -17.82
N PRO A 704 40.38 -0.96 -18.40
CA PRO A 704 41.63 -1.18 -17.69
C PRO A 704 41.96 0.01 -16.78
N GLY A 705 41.93 -0.17 -15.45
CA GLY A 705 42.75 0.68 -14.58
C GLY A 705 42.29 1.08 -13.17
N VAL A 706 41.31 0.42 -12.53
CA VAL A 706 41.07 0.67 -11.09
C VAL A 706 40.97 -0.63 -10.31
N GLU A 707 41.86 -0.74 -9.32
CA GLU A 707 42.04 -1.81 -8.37
C GLU A 707 41.04 -1.70 -7.20
N ASN A 708 40.49 -2.84 -6.79
CA ASN A 708 39.89 -3.14 -5.48
C ASN A 708 38.54 -2.46 -5.12
N GLY A 709 37.45 -3.07 -5.58
CA GLY A 709 36.11 -3.00 -4.99
C GLY A 709 35.49 -4.40 -5.02
N TRP A 710 34.98 -4.88 -3.89
CA TRP A 710 34.48 -6.24 -3.70
C TRP A 710 33.04 -6.33 -4.22
N GLU A 711 32.83 -7.02 -5.34
CA GLU A 711 31.51 -7.18 -5.92
C GLU A 711 31.28 -8.67 -6.26
N ASP A 712 30.17 -9.18 -5.77
CA ASP A 712 29.53 -10.48 -6.06
C ASP A 712 30.05 -11.74 -5.37
N VAL A 713 29.40 -12.07 -4.25
CA VAL A 713 29.34 -13.43 -3.70
C VAL A 713 27.91 -13.94 -3.80
N VAL A 714 27.66 -14.93 -4.67
CA VAL A 714 26.39 -15.65 -4.67
C VAL A 714 26.59 -16.99 -3.97
N ALA A 715 25.87 -17.18 -2.86
CA ALA A 715 25.89 -18.41 -2.07
C ALA A 715 24.56 -19.15 -2.26
N MET A 716 24.62 -20.36 -2.81
CA MET A 716 23.47 -21.25 -2.95
C MET A 716 23.74 -22.54 -2.17
N THR A 717 22.91 -22.78 -1.14
CA THR A 717 23.03 -23.96 -0.26
C THR A 717 21.87 -24.91 -0.48
N LEU A 718 22.18 -26.13 -0.90
CA LEU A 718 21.19 -27.20 -1.06
C LEU A 718 21.34 -28.23 0.06
N TYR A 719 20.22 -28.51 0.71
CA TYR A 719 20.11 -29.50 1.77
C TYR A 719 19.45 -30.77 1.24
N TYR A 720 20.09 -31.92 1.43
CA TYR A 720 19.50 -33.21 1.09
C TYR A 720 19.20 -34.03 2.34
N VAL A 721 17.92 -34.32 2.56
CA VAL A 721 17.39 -34.99 3.75
C VAL A 721 17.15 -36.48 3.44
N LYS A 722 18.21 -37.26 3.31
CA LYS A 722 18.15 -38.72 3.38
C LYS A 722 19.48 -39.30 3.82
N SER A 723 19.44 -40.28 4.73
CA SER A 723 20.63 -40.90 5.33
C SER A 723 21.58 -41.45 4.25
N LEU A 724 22.67 -40.71 4.00
CA LEU A 724 23.82 -41.15 3.20
C LEU A 724 24.96 -41.66 4.09
N SER A 725 24.63 -42.18 5.28
CA SER A 725 25.59 -42.68 6.26
C SER A 725 26.49 -43.76 5.64
N GLY A 726 27.78 -43.47 5.48
CA GLY A 726 28.80 -44.42 5.01
C GLY A 726 29.36 -44.16 3.60
N HIS A 727 28.87 -43.17 2.86
CA HIS A 727 29.35 -42.87 1.49
C HIS A 727 30.11 -41.53 1.37
N HIS A 728 30.59 -40.96 2.49
CA HIS A 728 31.24 -39.64 2.51
C HIS A 728 32.51 -39.56 1.66
N GLU A 729 33.35 -40.60 1.66
CA GLU A 729 34.57 -40.65 0.83
C GLU A 729 34.23 -40.76 -0.67
N LEU A 730 33.21 -41.54 -1.02
CA LEU A 730 32.73 -41.67 -2.39
C LEU A 730 32.21 -40.33 -2.92
N LEU A 731 31.37 -39.67 -2.13
CA LEU A 731 30.82 -38.35 -2.47
C LEU A 731 31.96 -37.36 -2.69
N GLY A 732 32.92 -37.27 -1.75
CA GLY A 732 34.11 -36.42 -1.89
C GLY A 732 34.87 -36.67 -3.18
N SER A 733 35.19 -37.93 -3.51
CA SER A 733 35.94 -38.28 -4.73
C SER A 733 35.17 -37.99 -6.04
N THR A 734 33.85 -38.20 -6.02
CA THR A 734 32.96 -37.89 -7.14
C THR A 734 32.88 -36.38 -7.37
N PHE A 735 32.81 -35.59 -6.29
CA PHE A 735 32.83 -34.14 -6.34
C PHE A 735 34.15 -33.57 -6.88
N GLU A 736 35.30 -34.08 -6.43
CA GLU A 736 36.61 -33.63 -6.96
C GLU A 736 36.77 -33.93 -8.46
N THR A 737 36.32 -35.10 -8.90
CA THR A 737 36.37 -35.49 -10.32
C THR A 737 35.52 -34.57 -11.19
N LEU A 738 34.34 -34.21 -10.69
CA LEU A 738 33.40 -33.29 -11.33
C LEU A 738 33.90 -31.84 -11.36
N LEU A 739 34.48 -31.35 -10.27
CA LEU A 739 35.18 -30.06 -10.20
C LEU A 739 36.28 -29.97 -11.26
N SER A 740 37.06 -31.03 -11.43
CA SER A 740 38.12 -31.10 -12.44
C SER A 740 37.58 -31.10 -13.88
N ALA A 741 36.43 -31.73 -14.12
CA ALA A 741 35.77 -31.70 -15.43
C ALA A 741 35.18 -30.31 -15.73
N PHE A 742 34.48 -29.70 -14.76
CA PHE A 742 33.93 -28.35 -14.88
C PHE A 742 35.04 -27.31 -15.16
N ALA A 743 36.15 -27.37 -14.42
CA ALA A 743 37.30 -26.48 -14.61
C ALA A 743 38.02 -26.67 -15.97
N LYS A 744 37.83 -27.82 -16.64
CA LYS A 744 38.41 -28.10 -17.96
C LYS A 744 37.54 -27.60 -19.11
N ASP A 745 36.22 -27.69 -19.00
CA ASP A 745 35.27 -27.24 -20.04
C ASP A 745 34.94 -25.75 -19.98
N SER A 746 35.09 -25.11 -18.82
CA SER A 746 34.91 -23.66 -18.64
C SER A 746 36.01 -22.78 -19.26
N LYS A 747 36.87 -23.33 -20.14
CA LYS A 747 37.91 -22.57 -20.87
C LYS A 747 37.38 -21.45 -21.79
N GLY A 748 36.06 -21.37 -22.02
CA GLY A 748 35.40 -20.25 -22.70
C GLY A 748 34.80 -19.18 -21.77
N HIS A 749 34.65 -19.46 -20.46
CA HIS A 749 34.08 -18.56 -19.47
C HIS A 749 35.16 -18.19 -18.45
N GLY A 750 35.99 -17.21 -18.77
CA GLY A 750 36.90 -16.63 -17.79
C GLY A 750 36.10 -15.95 -16.68
N ASN A 751 36.33 -16.34 -15.42
CA ASN A 751 35.99 -15.63 -14.17
C ASN A 751 34.96 -16.27 -13.20
N VAL A 752 34.92 -17.60 -13.05
CA VAL A 752 34.18 -18.23 -11.92
C VAL A 752 35.12 -19.07 -11.06
N ALA A 753 35.35 -18.67 -9.80
CA ALA A 753 35.93 -19.55 -8.78
C ALA A 753 34.79 -20.28 -8.06
N VAL A 754 34.74 -21.61 -8.20
CA VAL A 754 33.76 -22.47 -7.51
C VAL A 754 34.43 -23.04 -6.26
N THR A 755 34.02 -22.57 -5.08
CA THR A 755 34.44 -23.20 -3.81
C THR A 755 33.29 -24.03 -3.26
N LEU A 756 33.51 -25.33 -3.17
CA LEU A 756 32.62 -26.27 -2.50
C LEU A 756 33.15 -26.48 -1.08
N VAL A 757 32.38 -26.05 -0.08
CA VAL A 757 32.70 -26.31 1.32
C VAL A 757 32.01 -27.63 1.71
N PRO A 758 32.75 -28.72 1.96
CA PRO A 758 32.16 -29.90 2.55
C PRO A 758 31.77 -29.55 3.99
N VAL A 759 30.48 -29.27 4.22
CA VAL A 759 29.98 -29.20 5.59
C VAL A 759 30.11 -30.61 6.15
N GLN A 760 31.01 -30.76 7.11
CA GLN A 760 31.27 -32.01 7.81
C GLN A 760 29.93 -32.67 8.17
N ALA A 761 29.83 -33.98 7.91
CA ALA A 761 28.65 -34.77 8.24
C ALA A 761 28.16 -34.40 9.64
N ILE A 762 27.04 -33.67 9.72
CA ILE A 762 26.52 -33.18 11.00
C ILE A 762 26.25 -34.43 11.83
N ALA A 763 27.02 -34.58 12.90
CA ALA A 763 27.17 -35.82 13.64
C ALA A 763 25.80 -36.45 13.95
N GLY A 764 25.57 -37.63 13.38
CA GLY A 764 24.45 -38.51 13.72
C GLY A 764 23.25 -38.56 12.75
N GLY A 765 23.12 -37.65 11.78
CA GLY A 765 21.88 -37.53 10.98
C GLY A 765 21.96 -37.86 9.48
N GLY A 766 23.16 -37.99 8.90
CA GLY A 766 23.31 -38.33 7.48
C GLY A 766 22.80 -37.26 6.50
N LEU A 767 22.72 -35.99 6.91
CA LEU A 767 22.39 -34.86 6.03
C LEU A 767 23.62 -34.46 5.21
N LEU A 768 23.44 -34.26 3.90
CA LEU A 768 24.45 -33.69 3.02
C LEU A 768 24.05 -32.26 2.68
N ALA A 769 24.91 -31.28 2.98
CA ALA A 769 24.75 -29.90 2.57
C ALA A 769 25.82 -29.56 1.53
N LEU A 770 25.40 -29.07 0.37
CA LEU A 770 26.30 -28.56 -0.66
C LEU A 770 26.11 -27.05 -0.76
N SER A 771 27.12 -26.30 -0.34
CA SER A 771 27.17 -24.84 -0.53
C SER A 771 28.09 -24.55 -1.69
N LEU A 772 27.57 -23.89 -2.72
CA LEU A 772 28.36 -23.45 -3.86
C LEU A 772 28.49 -21.94 -3.83
N HIS A 773 29.73 -21.48 -3.77
CA HIS A 773 30.10 -20.08 -3.81
C HIS A 773 30.72 -19.79 -5.17
N ALA A 774 30.10 -18.91 -5.94
CA ALA A 774 30.70 -18.32 -7.13
C ALA A 774 31.30 -16.97 -6.74
N VAL A 775 32.63 -16.84 -6.90
CA VAL A 775 33.36 -15.61 -6.55
C VAL A 775 34.10 -15.10 -7.78
N GLY A 776 33.82 -13.84 -8.17
CA GLY A 776 34.63 -13.09 -9.13
C GLY A 776 35.99 -12.75 -8.50
N LYS A 777 37.09 -12.93 -9.25
CA LYS A 777 38.51 -12.89 -8.79
C LYS A 777 38.79 -12.18 -7.45
N THR A 778 39.43 -12.88 -6.52
CA THR A 778 40.76 -12.51 -5.97
C THR A 778 41.44 -13.69 -5.25
N PRO A 779 42.76 -13.62 -4.98
CA PRO A 779 43.64 -14.78 -4.88
C PRO A 779 43.51 -15.48 -3.54
N THR A 780 43.76 -16.79 -3.58
CA THR A 780 43.99 -17.67 -2.44
C THR A 780 44.70 -16.98 -1.27
N LEU A 781 43.98 -16.71 -0.18
CA LEU A 781 44.56 -16.57 1.16
C LEU A 781 43.88 -17.61 2.09
N PRO A 782 44.62 -18.63 2.57
CA PRO A 782 44.08 -19.70 3.39
C PRO A 782 43.82 -19.15 4.80
N GLY A 783 42.55 -18.84 5.10
CA GLY A 783 42.18 -18.38 6.44
C GLY A 783 40.72 -17.94 6.63
N LEU A 784 39.96 -17.71 5.56
CA LEU A 784 38.58 -17.22 5.69
C LEU A 784 37.49 -18.32 5.65
N LEU A 785 37.88 -19.60 5.59
CA LEU A 785 36.97 -20.75 5.53
C LEU A 785 37.13 -21.66 6.76
N GLN A 786 37.11 -21.06 7.96
CA GLN A 786 36.97 -21.78 9.21
C GLN A 786 35.75 -21.32 9.99
#